data_AF-A0A259KJQ5-F1
#
_entry.id   AF-A0A259KJQ5-F1
#
_cell.length_a   1.000
_cell.length_b   1.000
_cell.length_c   1.000
_cell.angle_alpha   90.00
_cell.angle_beta   90.00
_cell.angle_gamma   90.00
#
_symmetry.space_group_name_H-M   'P 1'
#
loop_
_entity.id
_entity.type
_entity.pdbx_description
1 polymer ?
#
loop_
_entity_poly.entity_id
_entity_poly.type
_entity_poly.pdbx_seq_one_letter_code
_entity_poly.pdbx_strand_id
1 'polypeptide(L)'
;MAPTAAAATAIKVGAITATYTQGAVTVTGTADTTAVTINQSAAAAAVVTAGAGTAAIVAGATTVNDVNRASATAAGKITTVTLNNSGAATVNSGALTTLNLGGTLTTVDAGTLGALTTPANTALTVNLTGAVSTGALTVDTDITTINITGAGTANTIASLVDGSATAVNVSGSVGVTISAQTLASAAVITSTNTAGTTLTSALATTQQFVGGAGADSVSLAATTKAINMGDGNDVVTISTETLGTGGTINGGAGTNTIVANTNASTLSGNSNITNFTTLRVAGAAAQGAHNATGFTALEVGSLAGAQSFTNVAAGTTLKYLAAPGQTTAYTLANATGTSDVLNVTISSAAAVDAGTLTAAGIETVNITTTDTNTTAQQDTLALVAVDATRITVTGNAGLAYTNNGNVKVATFDASGVTGAAADAASLAVTYTSVTTTANSATTTITGGSGNDSLTGGSAATTNTADTINGGAGNDSIDGGTGADVIDGGTGTNTLLTAGMIGTDIEGLNSGTSTGVVVNLGTTAITAATINTALTGTVGISAALASVAAGKTALVYATQSALFSTVQDTITNIQNVTGTTGADYIVGSAAANVITGGAGVDIINGGAGADTIVLHTGAANNDTITFVAADDLLGLSAIANDLVVGTALTIQTVAANASAANRVIVDTIANLGAAGVTIGDQSAYANDIHYAIASDTGAVFYDADGNWTAGVIAVGTITPAAAGALTVANFIVV
;
A
#
# COMPACT_ATOMS: atom_id res chain seq x y z
N MET A 1 -29.66 40.11 -12.76
CA MET A 1 -29.51 39.29 -13.99
C MET A 1 -29.15 37.88 -13.54
N ALA A 2 -30.03 36.91 -13.74
CA ALA A 2 -29.69 35.51 -13.49
C ALA A 2 -28.65 35.08 -14.55
N PRO A 3 -27.45 34.61 -14.18
CA PRO A 3 -26.61 33.92 -15.13
C PRO A 3 -27.19 32.51 -15.31
N THR A 4 -27.67 32.26 -16.52
CA THR A 4 -28.06 30.94 -17.01
C THR A 4 -26.89 29.96 -16.89
N ALA A 5 -27.19 28.74 -16.44
CA ALA A 5 -26.27 27.64 -16.14
C ALA A 5 -25.58 27.01 -17.38
N ALA A 6 -25.01 27.82 -18.27
CA ALA A 6 -24.36 27.31 -19.48
C ALA A 6 -23.11 28.13 -19.83
N ALA A 7 -22.01 27.90 -19.11
CA ALA A 7 -20.63 28.08 -19.61
C ALA A 7 -19.59 27.52 -18.62
N ALA A 8 -19.72 26.26 -18.20
CA ALA A 8 -18.54 25.48 -17.79
C ALA A 8 -17.97 24.80 -19.04
N THR A 9 -17.58 25.60 -20.04
CA THR A 9 -16.90 25.08 -21.22
C THR A 9 -15.52 24.68 -20.75
N ALA A 10 -15.23 23.38 -20.73
CA ALA A 10 -13.89 22.86 -20.48
C ALA A 10 -12.92 23.57 -21.44
N ILE A 11 -12.13 24.51 -20.91
CA ILE A 11 -11.04 25.12 -21.65
C ILE A 11 -10.00 24.01 -21.80
N LYS A 12 -10.00 23.32 -22.94
CA LYS A 12 -8.98 22.33 -23.29
C LYS A 12 -7.67 23.06 -23.50
N VAL A 13 -6.86 23.13 -22.45
CA VAL A 13 -5.50 23.67 -22.54
C VAL A 13 -4.55 22.47 -22.64
N GLY A 14 -3.91 22.27 -23.79
CA GLY A 14 -2.81 21.31 -23.87
C GLY A 14 -1.66 21.78 -22.95
N ALA A 15 -1.09 20.88 -22.15
CA ALA A 15 0.14 21.02 -21.34
C ALA A 15 0.51 22.42 -20.75
N ILE A 16 -0.45 23.31 -20.50
CA ILE A 16 -0.25 24.65 -19.94
C ILE A 16 -1.22 24.81 -18.78
N THR A 17 -0.68 25.14 -17.60
CA THR A 17 -1.46 25.49 -16.42
C THR A 17 -2.10 26.87 -16.64
N ALA A 18 -3.39 26.90 -16.98
CA ALA A 18 -4.16 28.14 -17.06
C ALA A 18 -4.95 28.36 -15.76
N THR A 19 -5.01 29.60 -15.27
CA THR A 19 -5.85 30.00 -14.13
C THR A 19 -6.82 31.09 -14.58
N TYR A 20 -8.11 30.89 -14.32
CA TYR A 20 -9.17 31.87 -14.54
C TYR A 20 -9.64 32.42 -13.20
N THR A 21 -9.33 33.69 -12.94
CA THR A 21 -9.81 34.42 -11.76
C THR A 21 -11.10 35.17 -12.10
N GLN A 22 -12.17 34.85 -11.38
CA GLN A 22 -13.46 35.52 -11.53
C GLN A 22 -13.38 36.97 -11.03
N GLY A 23 -14.19 37.84 -11.64
CA GLY A 23 -14.19 39.27 -11.31
C GLY A 23 -14.69 39.56 -9.89
N ALA A 24 -14.18 40.61 -9.26
CA ALA A 24 -14.67 41.07 -7.97
C ALA A 24 -16.11 41.59 -8.08
N VAL A 25 -16.94 41.28 -7.08
CA VAL A 25 -18.35 41.70 -7.01
C VAL A 25 -18.55 42.63 -5.84
N THR A 26 -19.00 43.86 -6.08
CA THR A 26 -19.38 44.80 -5.01
C THR A 26 -20.86 45.15 -5.13
N VAL A 27 -21.62 44.94 -4.06
CA VAL A 27 -23.03 45.32 -3.94
C VAL A 27 -23.15 46.38 -2.86
N THR A 28 -23.61 47.58 -3.22
CA THR A 28 -23.97 48.62 -2.24
C THR A 28 -25.48 48.76 -2.24
N GLY A 29 -26.11 48.39 -1.12
CA GLY A 29 -27.55 48.44 -0.95
C GLY A 29 -28.09 49.87 -0.89
N THR A 30 -29.37 50.02 -1.18
CA THR A 30 -30.17 51.22 -0.89
C THR A 30 -30.94 51.03 0.43
N ALA A 31 -31.74 52.02 0.81
CA ALA A 31 -32.63 51.92 1.98
C ALA A 31 -33.68 50.78 1.89
N ASP A 32 -33.89 50.22 0.70
CA ASP A 32 -34.86 49.15 0.45
C ASP A 32 -34.21 47.77 0.32
N THR A 33 -32.88 47.69 0.31
CA THR A 33 -32.17 46.42 0.11
C THR A 33 -32.15 45.61 1.40
N THR A 34 -32.92 44.53 1.45
CA THR A 34 -33.03 43.67 2.64
C THR A 34 -32.23 42.37 2.54
N ALA A 35 -31.90 41.93 1.33
CA ALA A 35 -31.16 40.71 1.08
C ALA A 35 -30.21 40.84 -0.11
N VAL A 36 -29.06 40.16 -0.06
CA VAL A 36 -28.07 40.09 -1.14
C VAL A 36 -27.69 38.64 -1.41
N THR A 37 -27.57 38.26 -2.68
CA THR A 37 -27.09 36.93 -3.09
C THR A 37 -26.01 37.08 -4.14
N ILE A 38 -24.85 36.48 -3.90
CA ILE A 38 -23.71 36.44 -4.82
C ILE A 38 -23.36 34.98 -5.07
N ASN A 39 -23.39 34.58 -6.34
CA ASN A 39 -23.02 33.24 -6.78
C ASN A 39 -21.86 33.36 -7.78
N GLN A 40 -20.75 32.70 -7.47
CA GLN A 40 -19.64 32.49 -8.40
C GLN A 40 -19.48 31.01 -8.69
N SER A 41 -18.70 30.70 -9.73
CA SER A 41 -18.31 29.32 -10.03
C SER A 41 -17.40 28.77 -8.93
N ALA A 42 -17.51 27.47 -8.66
CA ALA A 42 -16.69 26.80 -7.66
C ALA A 42 -15.20 26.91 -7.98
N ALA A 43 -14.39 27.09 -6.93
CA ALA A 43 -12.95 27.06 -7.08
C ALA A 43 -12.50 25.65 -7.50
N ALA A 44 -11.62 25.58 -8.49
CA ALA A 44 -11.11 24.31 -9.02
C ALA A 44 -9.59 24.42 -9.20
N ALA A 45 -8.86 23.36 -8.84
CA ALA A 45 -7.45 23.26 -9.16
C ALA A 45 -7.26 22.94 -10.66
N ALA A 46 -6.13 23.34 -11.22
CA ALA A 46 -5.78 22.95 -12.58
C ALA A 46 -5.48 21.45 -12.61
N VAL A 47 -6.07 20.73 -13.56
CA VAL A 47 -5.74 19.32 -13.81
C VAL A 47 -4.96 19.26 -15.11
N VAL A 48 -3.75 18.70 -15.06
CA VAL A 48 -2.94 18.44 -16.25
C VAL A 48 -2.81 16.93 -16.40
N THR A 49 -3.56 16.37 -17.34
CA THR A 49 -3.44 14.96 -17.75
C THR A 49 -2.96 14.90 -19.20
N ALA A 50 -2.28 13.80 -19.57
CA ALA A 50 -1.82 13.61 -20.94
C ALA A 50 -3.01 13.64 -21.92
N GLY A 51 -3.11 14.69 -22.74
CA GLY A 51 -4.15 14.86 -23.76
C GLY A 51 -5.41 15.64 -23.35
N ALA A 52 -5.60 15.99 -22.08
CA ALA A 52 -6.69 16.86 -21.62
C ALA A 52 -6.33 17.55 -20.30
N GLY A 53 -6.61 18.85 -20.19
CA GLY A 53 -6.45 19.60 -18.95
C GLY A 53 -7.63 20.54 -18.71
N THR A 54 -7.92 20.80 -17.44
CA THR A 54 -8.88 21.82 -16.99
C THR A 54 -8.13 22.98 -16.36
N ALA A 55 -8.50 24.22 -16.72
CA ALA A 55 -7.97 25.42 -16.09
C ALA A 55 -8.39 25.50 -14.60
N ALA A 56 -7.52 26.05 -13.76
CA ALA A 56 -7.90 26.40 -12.40
C ALA A 56 -8.96 27.53 -12.41
N ILE A 57 -9.92 27.48 -11.50
CA ILE A 57 -10.89 28.54 -11.27
C ILE A 57 -10.65 29.12 -9.88
N VAL A 58 -10.48 30.45 -9.81
CA VAL A 58 -10.37 31.19 -8.56
C VAL A 58 -11.57 32.12 -8.46
N ALA A 59 -12.27 32.11 -7.31
CA ALA A 59 -13.38 33.02 -7.06
C ALA A 59 -12.88 34.44 -6.80
N GLY A 60 -13.58 35.45 -7.33
CA GLY A 60 -13.30 36.87 -7.10
C GLY A 60 -13.70 37.30 -5.69
N ALA A 61 -13.12 38.41 -5.22
CA ALA A 61 -13.52 39.02 -3.96
C ALA A 61 -14.98 39.50 -3.99
N THR A 62 -15.67 39.45 -2.86
CA THR A 62 -17.06 39.92 -2.75
C THR A 62 -17.20 40.95 -1.63
N THR A 63 -17.91 42.04 -1.89
CA THR A 63 -18.15 43.09 -0.90
C THR A 63 -19.62 43.45 -0.89
N VAL A 64 -20.27 43.31 0.27
CA VAL A 64 -21.65 43.73 0.50
C VAL A 64 -21.66 44.91 1.46
N ASN A 65 -22.13 46.06 1.00
CA ASN A 65 -22.19 47.30 1.77
C ASN A 65 -23.64 47.69 2.00
N ASP A 66 -24.05 47.81 3.25
CA ASP A 66 -25.29 48.50 3.60
C ASP A 66 -25.16 50.00 3.35
N VAL A 67 -26.28 50.64 3.02
CA VAL A 67 -26.36 52.10 2.88
C VAL A 67 -26.00 52.81 4.19
N ASN A 68 -26.37 52.22 5.32
CA ASN A 68 -26.18 52.77 6.65
C ASN A 68 -24.93 52.23 7.38
N ARG A 69 -24.03 51.50 6.70
CA ARG A 69 -22.85 50.89 7.34
C ARG A 69 -21.98 51.87 8.13
N ALA A 70 -21.90 53.13 7.70
CA ALA A 70 -21.09 54.16 8.38
C ALA A 70 -21.88 54.96 9.43
N SER A 71 -23.18 54.68 9.60
CA SER A 71 -24.03 55.43 10.52
C SER A 71 -23.87 54.95 11.95
N ALA A 72 -23.72 55.89 12.89
CA ALA A 72 -23.65 55.58 14.32
C ALA A 72 -25.02 55.35 14.97
N THR A 73 -26.11 55.69 14.26
CA THR A 73 -27.47 55.74 14.80
C THR A 73 -28.53 55.11 13.90
N ALA A 74 -28.34 55.09 12.58
CA ALA A 74 -29.27 54.47 11.66
C ALA A 74 -28.90 53.00 11.47
N ALA A 75 -29.80 52.09 11.85
CA ALA A 75 -29.61 50.67 11.63
C ALA A 75 -29.51 50.33 10.13
N GLY A 76 -28.78 49.26 9.83
CA GLY A 76 -28.75 48.68 8.49
C GLY A 76 -30.13 48.17 8.03
N LYS A 77 -30.20 47.75 6.76
CA LYS A 77 -31.39 47.15 6.16
C LYS A 77 -31.12 45.75 5.61
N ILE A 78 -29.89 45.45 5.22
CA ILE A 78 -29.50 44.13 4.73
C ILE A 78 -29.46 43.15 5.92
N THR A 79 -30.47 42.29 5.99
CA THR A 79 -30.62 41.29 7.07
C THR A 79 -30.10 39.91 6.67
N THR A 80 -30.06 39.62 5.37
CA THR A 80 -29.67 38.32 4.82
C THR A 80 -28.64 38.47 3.72
N VAL A 81 -27.54 37.73 3.81
CA VAL A 81 -26.53 37.64 2.73
C VAL A 81 -26.30 36.18 2.39
N THR A 82 -26.30 35.85 1.11
CA THR A 82 -25.97 34.52 0.58
C THR A 82 -24.73 34.61 -0.29
N LEU A 83 -23.68 33.85 0.04
CA LEU A 83 -22.43 33.75 -0.71
C LEU A 83 -22.20 32.30 -1.12
N ASN A 84 -22.23 32.05 -2.42
CA ASN A 84 -21.87 30.75 -3.01
C ASN A 84 -20.59 30.92 -3.83
N ASN A 85 -19.50 30.35 -3.33
CA ASN A 85 -18.14 30.52 -3.84
C ASN A 85 -17.66 31.99 -3.82
N SER A 86 -16.62 32.28 -3.05
CA SER A 86 -16.04 33.62 -2.98
C SER A 86 -14.54 33.56 -2.72
N GLY A 87 -13.82 34.54 -3.25
CA GLY A 87 -12.51 34.91 -2.73
C GLY A 87 -12.67 35.52 -1.33
N ALA A 88 -11.91 36.57 -1.02
CA ALA A 88 -12.14 37.34 0.20
C ALA A 88 -13.54 37.99 0.16
N ALA A 89 -14.38 37.68 1.13
CA ALA A 89 -15.72 38.26 1.27
C ALA A 89 -15.78 39.25 2.44
N THR A 90 -16.43 40.39 2.26
CA THR A 90 -16.72 41.37 3.31
C THR A 90 -18.20 41.71 3.32
N VAL A 91 -18.85 41.65 4.50
CA VAL A 91 -20.27 41.96 4.69
C VAL A 91 -20.41 43.05 5.75
N ASN A 92 -20.82 44.25 5.32
CA ASN A 92 -20.94 45.44 6.14
C ASN A 92 -22.40 45.83 6.34
N SER A 93 -23.11 45.24 7.32
CA SER A 93 -24.47 45.67 7.68
C SER A 93 -24.79 45.47 9.15
N GLY A 94 -25.17 46.55 9.84
CA GLY A 94 -25.62 46.51 11.24
C GLY A 94 -26.95 45.84 11.49
N ALA A 95 -27.63 45.36 10.45
CA ALA A 95 -28.88 44.62 10.58
C ALA A 95 -28.75 43.14 10.21
N LEU A 96 -27.54 42.64 9.93
CA LEU A 96 -27.35 41.25 9.52
C LEU A 96 -27.83 40.29 10.60
N THR A 97 -28.70 39.36 10.22
CA THR A 97 -29.21 38.27 11.08
C THR A 97 -28.91 36.90 10.50
N THR A 98 -28.74 36.80 9.18
CA THR A 98 -28.55 35.53 8.46
C THR A 98 -27.45 35.64 7.42
N LEU A 99 -26.50 34.72 7.48
CA LEU A 99 -25.44 34.53 6.52
C LEU A 99 -25.52 33.09 5.96
N ASN A 100 -25.83 32.95 4.68
CA ASN A 100 -25.86 31.66 3.99
C ASN A 100 -24.56 31.49 3.20
N LEU A 101 -23.82 30.43 3.48
CA LEU A 101 -22.52 30.14 2.91
C LEU A 101 -22.56 28.79 2.18
N GLY A 102 -22.03 28.76 0.96
CA GLY A 102 -21.94 27.54 0.16
C GLY A 102 -20.71 27.51 -0.73
N GLY A 103 -20.24 26.29 -1.05
CA GLY A 103 -19.05 26.08 -1.85
C GLY A 103 -17.76 26.61 -1.20
N THR A 104 -16.76 26.97 -2.01
CA THR A 104 -15.42 27.34 -1.51
C THR A 104 -15.31 28.84 -1.25
N LEU A 105 -14.93 29.21 -0.02
CA LEU A 105 -14.81 30.59 0.44
C LEU A 105 -13.36 30.82 0.92
N THR A 106 -12.68 31.89 0.49
CA THR A 106 -11.33 32.16 1.02
C THR A 106 -11.39 32.70 2.44
N THR A 107 -12.02 33.85 2.63
CA THR A 107 -12.33 34.42 3.95
C THR A 107 -13.72 35.01 3.90
N VAL A 108 -14.38 35.06 5.05
CA VAL A 108 -15.66 35.76 5.19
C VAL A 108 -15.56 36.68 6.39
N ASP A 109 -15.50 37.97 6.12
CA ASP A 109 -15.48 39.01 7.13
C ASP A 109 -16.87 39.63 7.27
N ALA A 110 -17.60 39.17 8.29
CA ALA A 110 -18.82 39.79 8.78
C ALA A 110 -18.54 40.51 10.14
N GLY A 111 -17.28 40.89 10.38
CA GLY A 111 -16.78 41.52 11.60
C GLY A 111 -16.98 43.03 11.68
N THR A 112 -17.57 43.63 10.64
CA THR A 112 -17.80 45.07 10.51
C THR A 112 -19.27 45.32 10.19
N LEU A 113 -20.18 44.94 11.10
CA LEU A 113 -21.63 45.20 11.02
C LEU A 113 -21.95 46.69 11.22
N GLY A 114 -21.10 47.58 10.71
CA GLY A 114 -21.28 49.02 10.70
C GLY A 114 -20.87 49.74 11.98
N ALA A 115 -21.08 51.05 12.01
CA ALA A 115 -20.62 51.92 13.10
C ALA A 115 -21.65 52.11 14.23
N LEU A 116 -22.67 51.25 14.30
CA LEU A 116 -23.82 51.44 15.18
C LEU A 116 -23.38 51.33 16.65
N THR A 117 -23.72 52.33 17.46
CA THR A 117 -23.28 52.40 18.87
C THR A 117 -24.10 51.54 19.83
N THR A 118 -25.23 51.01 19.36
CA THR A 118 -26.06 50.05 20.09
C THR A 118 -26.39 48.91 19.13
N PRO A 119 -25.96 47.67 19.43
CA PRO A 119 -26.17 46.53 18.54
C PRO A 119 -27.64 46.40 18.15
N ALA A 120 -27.94 46.30 16.85
CA ALA A 120 -29.31 45.99 16.42
C ALA A 120 -29.65 44.51 16.64
N ASN A 121 -28.64 43.65 16.55
CA ASN A 121 -28.73 42.21 16.75
C ASN A 121 -27.56 41.75 17.62
N THR A 122 -27.82 40.78 18.49
CA THR A 122 -26.79 40.11 19.30
C THR A 122 -26.65 38.62 18.95
N ALA A 123 -27.32 38.19 17.89
CA ALA A 123 -27.32 36.81 17.41
C ALA A 123 -27.22 36.76 15.88
N LEU A 124 -26.40 35.84 15.36
CA LEU A 124 -26.20 35.62 13.92
C LEU A 124 -26.48 34.16 13.57
N THR A 125 -27.31 33.93 12.56
CA THR A 125 -27.50 32.61 11.96
C THR A 125 -26.56 32.44 10.77
N VAL A 126 -25.77 31.36 10.77
CA VAL A 126 -24.84 30.98 9.71
C VAL A 126 -25.27 29.63 9.14
N ASN A 127 -25.86 29.63 7.95
CA ASN A 127 -26.28 28.41 7.28
C ASN A 127 -25.18 27.95 6.31
N LEU A 128 -24.69 26.72 6.48
CA LEU A 128 -23.65 26.13 5.66
C LEU A 128 -24.26 25.08 4.74
N THR A 129 -24.01 25.16 3.44
CA THR A 129 -24.46 24.17 2.44
C THR A 129 -23.29 23.73 1.57
N GLY A 130 -22.56 22.69 2.03
CA GLY A 130 -21.29 22.29 1.42
C GLY A 130 -20.25 23.41 1.43
N ALA A 131 -20.23 24.22 2.49
CA ALA A 131 -19.34 25.36 2.62
C ALA A 131 -17.96 24.92 3.10
N VAL A 132 -16.92 25.38 2.42
CA VAL A 132 -15.52 25.17 2.82
C VAL A 132 -14.83 26.53 2.86
N SER A 133 -14.60 27.07 4.06
CA SER A 133 -13.74 28.24 4.23
C SER A 133 -12.29 27.80 4.36
N THR A 134 -11.39 28.35 3.54
CA THR A 134 -9.94 28.07 3.65
C THR A 134 -9.24 29.01 4.63
N GLY A 135 -9.88 30.11 5.00
CA GLY A 135 -9.46 31.07 6.01
C GLY A 135 -10.58 31.41 6.98
N ALA A 136 -10.44 32.55 7.66
CA ALA A 136 -11.32 32.92 8.76
C ALA A 136 -12.74 33.30 8.31
N LEU A 137 -13.72 32.87 9.11
CA LEU A 137 -15.04 33.45 9.25
C LEU A 137 -15.00 34.37 10.48
N THR A 138 -14.87 35.67 10.25
CA THR A 138 -14.88 36.69 11.31
C THR A 138 -16.31 37.18 11.51
N VAL A 139 -16.74 37.22 12.77
CA VAL A 139 -18.05 37.74 13.19
C VAL A 139 -17.84 38.92 14.11
N ASP A 140 -18.75 39.88 14.04
CA ASP A 140 -18.69 41.14 14.76
C ASP A 140 -18.83 40.97 16.26
N THR A 141 -18.14 41.81 17.01
CA THR A 141 -18.10 41.80 18.48
C THR A 141 -19.42 42.14 19.17
N ASP A 142 -20.42 42.58 18.40
CA ASP A 142 -21.79 42.77 18.86
C ASP A 142 -22.55 41.43 19.00
N ILE A 143 -22.09 40.37 18.33
CA ILE A 143 -22.75 39.07 18.30
C ILE A 143 -22.31 38.21 19.49
N THR A 144 -23.24 38.00 20.42
CA THR A 144 -23.00 37.16 21.60
C THR A 144 -23.39 35.70 21.39
N THR A 145 -24.20 35.41 20.35
CA THR A 145 -24.70 34.06 20.01
C THR A 145 -24.56 33.78 18.51
N ILE A 146 -23.86 32.71 18.14
CA ILE A 146 -23.74 32.25 16.76
C ILE A 146 -24.51 30.94 16.59
N ASN A 147 -25.47 30.89 15.67
CA ASN A 147 -26.23 29.69 15.35
C ASN A 147 -25.78 29.16 13.99
N ILE A 148 -25.05 28.04 13.98
CA ILE A 148 -24.53 27.41 12.78
C ILE A 148 -25.43 26.23 12.39
N THR A 149 -25.83 26.14 11.12
CA THR A 149 -26.62 25.02 10.61
C THR A 149 -25.90 24.34 9.44
N GLY A 150 -25.53 23.07 9.58
CA GLY A 150 -24.87 22.28 8.53
C GLY A 150 -25.86 21.47 7.68
N ALA A 151 -25.82 21.67 6.37
CA ALA A 151 -26.62 20.92 5.38
C ALA A 151 -25.80 20.62 4.11
N GLY A 152 -26.40 19.87 3.18
CA GLY A 152 -25.80 19.55 1.88
C GLY A 152 -24.68 18.51 1.97
N THR A 153 -23.44 18.92 1.71
CA THR A 153 -22.23 18.09 1.87
C THR A 153 -21.44 18.56 3.08
N ALA A 154 -20.37 17.84 3.45
CA ALA A 154 -19.52 18.17 4.60
C ALA A 154 -19.13 19.65 4.60
N ASN A 155 -19.22 20.29 5.77
CA ASN A 155 -18.97 21.72 5.94
C ASN A 155 -17.71 21.93 6.79
N THR A 156 -16.85 22.85 6.37
CA THR A 156 -15.61 23.18 7.07
C THR A 156 -15.46 24.69 7.22
N ILE A 157 -15.26 25.14 8.45
CA ILE A 157 -14.82 26.51 8.79
C ILE A 157 -13.38 26.41 9.26
N ALA A 158 -12.42 26.96 8.51
CA ALA A 158 -11.01 26.89 8.89
C ALA A 158 -10.71 27.65 10.19
N SER A 159 -11.36 28.80 10.42
CA SER A 159 -11.24 29.53 11.68
C SER A 159 -12.50 30.34 11.96
N LEU A 160 -13.16 30.10 13.08
CA LEU A 160 -14.29 30.91 13.56
C LEU A 160 -13.76 31.96 14.55
N VAL A 161 -13.91 33.24 14.23
CA VAL A 161 -13.33 34.34 15.01
C VAL A 161 -14.41 35.28 15.51
N ASP A 162 -14.69 35.23 16.81
CA ASP A 162 -15.56 36.14 17.53
C ASP A 162 -15.22 36.15 19.03
N GLY A 163 -14.40 37.11 19.48
CA GLY A 163 -14.01 37.21 20.89
C GLY A 163 -15.15 37.54 21.86
N SER A 164 -16.33 37.91 21.35
CA SER A 164 -17.50 38.29 22.14
C SER A 164 -18.55 37.18 22.26
N ALA A 165 -18.53 36.21 21.34
CA ALA A 165 -19.48 35.10 21.32
C ALA A 165 -19.38 34.26 22.60
N THR A 166 -20.46 34.31 23.38
CA THR A 166 -20.65 33.53 24.60
C THR A 166 -21.35 32.20 24.34
N ALA A 167 -22.06 32.08 23.22
CA ALA A 167 -22.76 30.87 22.81
C ALA A 167 -22.53 30.57 21.32
N VAL A 168 -22.19 29.32 21.01
CA VAL A 168 -22.15 28.80 19.63
C VAL A 168 -23.00 27.54 19.57
N ASN A 169 -24.10 27.60 18.81
CA ASN A 169 -25.02 26.48 18.66
C ASN A 169 -24.83 25.88 17.27
N VAL A 170 -24.47 24.61 17.18
CA VAL A 170 -24.28 23.90 15.91
C VAL A 170 -25.42 22.91 15.73
N SER A 171 -26.11 22.98 14.60
CA SER A 171 -27.28 22.15 14.29
C SER A 171 -27.23 21.67 12.84
N GLY A 172 -28.26 20.94 12.40
CA GLY A 172 -28.40 20.47 11.02
C GLY A 172 -28.14 18.98 10.85
N SER A 173 -28.17 18.53 9.59
CA SER A 173 -28.17 17.11 9.23
C SER A 173 -26.83 16.62 8.66
N VAL A 174 -25.85 17.52 8.51
CA VAL A 174 -24.55 17.23 7.91
C VAL A 174 -23.45 17.80 8.77
N GLY A 175 -22.36 17.04 8.94
CA GLY A 175 -21.29 17.36 9.87
C GLY A 175 -20.66 18.73 9.61
N VAL A 176 -20.28 19.39 10.70
CA VAL A 176 -19.61 20.70 10.69
C VAL A 176 -18.26 20.56 11.37
N THR A 177 -17.19 20.85 10.63
CA THR A 177 -15.83 20.92 11.16
C THR A 177 -15.44 22.38 11.36
N ILE A 178 -15.00 22.74 12.57
CA ILE A 178 -14.41 24.04 12.89
C ILE A 178 -12.95 23.77 13.27
N SER A 179 -12.04 24.14 12.38
CA SER A 179 -10.63 23.75 12.56
C SER A 179 -9.91 24.59 13.62
N ALA A 180 -10.33 25.84 13.78
CA ALA A 180 -9.87 26.73 14.83
C ALA A 180 -10.99 27.67 15.29
N GLN A 181 -10.90 28.11 16.54
CA GLN A 181 -11.90 28.97 17.15
C GLN A 181 -11.25 29.97 18.08
N THR A 182 -11.59 31.24 17.92
CA THR A 182 -11.28 32.32 18.87
C THR A 182 -12.61 32.85 19.38
N LEU A 183 -13.03 32.38 20.56
CA LEU A 183 -14.32 32.71 21.17
C LEU A 183 -14.13 33.41 22.52
N ALA A 184 -15.22 33.86 23.14
CA ALA A 184 -15.15 34.33 24.53
C ALA A 184 -14.58 33.23 25.46
N SER A 185 -13.89 33.65 26.53
CA SER A 185 -13.22 32.73 27.45
C SER A 185 -14.19 31.74 28.12
N ALA A 186 -15.42 32.15 28.42
CA ALA A 186 -16.44 31.30 29.03
C ALA A 186 -17.50 30.81 28.04
N ALA A 187 -17.17 30.79 26.74
CA ALA A 187 -18.12 30.39 25.71
C ALA A 187 -18.63 28.95 25.92
N VAL A 188 -19.92 28.75 25.65
CA VAL A 188 -20.57 27.43 25.61
C VAL A 188 -20.84 27.07 24.16
N ILE A 189 -20.30 25.94 23.74
CA ILE A 189 -20.51 25.39 22.40
C ILE A 189 -21.46 24.20 22.53
N THR A 190 -22.60 24.25 21.85
CA THR A 190 -23.65 23.24 21.93
C THR A 190 -23.85 22.59 20.57
N SER A 191 -23.67 21.28 20.47
CA SER A 191 -23.98 20.48 19.28
C SER A 191 -25.36 19.86 19.41
N THR A 192 -26.19 20.11 18.42
CA THR A 192 -27.47 19.43 18.15
C THR A 192 -27.48 18.87 16.72
N ASN A 193 -26.32 18.88 16.05
CA ASN A 193 -26.16 18.39 14.69
C ASN A 193 -26.24 16.86 14.69
N THR A 194 -27.08 16.29 13.83
CA THR A 194 -27.34 14.84 13.84
C THR A 194 -26.19 14.03 13.22
N ALA A 195 -25.29 14.66 12.48
CA ALA A 195 -24.08 14.03 11.97
C ALA A 195 -22.84 14.31 12.84
N GLY A 196 -22.92 15.30 13.74
CA GLY A 196 -21.87 15.68 14.70
C GLY A 196 -21.11 16.96 14.35
N THR A 197 -20.42 17.49 15.35
CA THR A 197 -19.59 18.69 15.30
C THR A 197 -18.15 18.32 15.64
N THR A 198 -17.19 18.68 14.79
CA THR A 198 -15.76 18.45 15.03
C THR A 198 -15.03 19.76 15.28
N LEU A 199 -14.42 19.89 16.46
CA LEU A 199 -13.49 20.97 16.83
C LEU A 199 -12.06 20.42 16.87
N THR A 200 -11.22 20.79 15.90
CA THR A 200 -9.85 20.23 15.85
C THR A 200 -8.87 20.94 16.77
N SER A 201 -9.02 22.27 16.93
CA SER A 201 -8.23 23.03 17.90
C SER A 201 -8.76 22.82 19.31
N ALA A 202 -7.85 22.76 20.28
CA ALA A 202 -8.21 22.53 21.67
C ALA A 202 -9.11 23.66 22.21
N LEU A 203 -10.16 23.27 22.93
CA LEU A 203 -10.98 24.22 23.69
C LEU A 203 -10.13 24.90 24.76
N ALA A 204 -10.40 26.18 25.00
CA ALA A 204 -9.84 26.85 26.16
C ALA A 204 -10.33 26.14 27.44
N THR A 205 -9.51 26.11 28.48
CA THR A 205 -9.82 25.37 29.72
C THR A 205 -11.09 25.85 30.44
N THR A 206 -11.56 27.05 30.12
CA THR A 206 -12.76 27.69 30.68
C THR A 206 -14.00 27.58 29.77
N GLN A 207 -13.84 27.09 28.54
CA GLN A 207 -14.95 26.86 27.62
C GLN A 207 -15.65 25.54 27.92
N GLN A 208 -16.93 25.47 27.59
CA GLN A 208 -17.74 24.27 27.72
C GLN A 208 -18.17 23.76 26.35
N PHE A 209 -18.15 22.44 26.19
CA PHE A 209 -18.81 21.76 25.07
C PHE A 209 -19.92 20.85 25.59
N VAL A 210 -21.06 20.91 24.92
CA VAL A 210 -22.24 20.08 25.17
C VAL A 210 -22.64 19.43 23.85
N GLY A 211 -22.38 18.14 23.72
CA GLY A 211 -22.67 17.36 22.53
C GLY A 211 -24.10 16.84 22.46
N GLY A 212 -24.43 16.33 21.27
CA GLY A 212 -25.77 15.98 20.82
C GLY A 212 -25.95 14.47 20.64
N ALA A 213 -26.58 14.07 19.53
CA ALA A 213 -26.76 12.66 19.13
C ALA A 213 -25.83 12.24 17.97
N GLY A 214 -25.09 13.20 17.40
CA GLY A 214 -24.16 12.98 16.30
C GLY A 214 -22.77 12.63 16.82
N ALA A 215 -21.88 12.16 15.94
CA ALA A 215 -20.50 11.84 16.31
C ALA A 215 -19.70 13.14 16.51
N ASP A 216 -19.67 13.66 17.73
CA ASP A 216 -18.98 14.88 18.09
C ASP A 216 -17.49 14.62 18.40
N SER A 217 -16.62 15.57 18.07
CA SER A 217 -15.18 15.44 18.30
C SER A 217 -14.58 16.72 18.85
N VAL A 218 -13.86 16.64 19.98
CA VAL A 218 -13.20 17.80 20.61
C VAL A 218 -11.79 17.48 21.09
N SER A 219 -10.95 18.51 21.23
CA SER A 219 -9.63 18.42 21.87
C SER A 219 -9.60 19.28 23.14
N LEU A 220 -8.99 18.76 24.19
CA LEU A 220 -9.03 19.33 25.55
C LEU A 220 -7.64 19.38 26.19
N ALA A 221 -7.38 20.49 26.88
CA ALA A 221 -6.32 20.58 27.89
C ALA A 221 -6.91 20.31 29.28
N ALA A 222 -6.35 20.91 30.33
CA ALA A 222 -6.84 20.82 31.71
C ALA A 222 -8.15 21.62 31.95
N THR A 223 -9.19 21.35 31.16
CA THR A 223 -10.53 21.07 31.70
C THR A 223 -10.97 21.71 33.01
N THR A 224 -11.59 22.89 33.09
CA THR A 224 -12.27 23.37 34.33
C THR A 224 -13.79 23.28 34.26
N LYS A 225 -14.33 22.78 33.14
CA LYS A 225 -15.76 22.67 32.88
C LYS A 225 -16.18 21.21 32.73
N ALA A 226 -17.47 20.98 32.92
CA ALA A 226 -18.10 19.71 32.59
C ALA A 226 -18.29 19.63 31.07
N ILE A 227 -17.52 18.78 30.42
CA ILE A 227 -17.66 18.42 29.01
C ILE A 227 -18.54 17.18 28.93
N ASN A 228 -19.65 17.29 28.21
CA ASN A 228 -20.58 16.19 27.98
C ASN A 228 -20.70 15.98 26.47
N MET A 229 -20.43 14.77 25.98
CA MET A 229 -20.44 14.47 24.55
C MET A 229 -21.83 14.04 24.05
N GLY A 230 -22.70 13.57 24.94
CA GLY A 230 -24.08 13.24 24.57
C GLY A 230 -24.25 11.78 24.15
N ASP A 231 -25.14 11.53 23.20
CA ASP A 231 -25.30 10.23 22.57
C ASP A 231 -24.50 10.22 21.27
N GLY A 232 -23.94 9.07 20.87
CA GLY A 232 -23.20 8.98 19.62
C GLY A 232 -21.91 8.20 19.78
N ASN A 233 -21.10 8.18 18.72
CA ASN A 233 -19.75 7.62 18.80
C ASN A 233 -18.78 8.80 18.82
N ASP A 234 -18.56 9.34 20.02
CA ASP A 234 -17.84 10.60 20.20
C ASP A 234 -16.35 10.40 20.38
N VAL A 235 -15.60 11.45 20.08
CA VAL A 235 -14.14 11.46 20.19
C VAL A 235 -13.67 12.63 21.06
N VAL A 236 -12.95 12.31 22.13
CA VAL A 236 -12.31 13.34 22.97
C VAL A 236 -10.81 13.14 22.95
N THR A 237 -10.05 14.13 22.51
CA THR A 237 -8.59 14.13 22.61
C THR A 237 -8.12 14.90 23.83
N ILE A 238 -7.28 14.30 24.66
CA ILE A 238 -6.74 14.94 25.87
C ILE A 238 -5.22 15.08 25.78
N SER A 239 -4.69 16.21 26.26
CA SER A 239 -3.25 16.40 26.49
C SER A 239 -2.82 16.14 27.94
N THR A 240 -3.78 15.86 28.82
CA THR A 240 -3.54 15.51 30.23
C THR A 240 -4.76 14.83 30.84
N GLU A 241 -4.55 13.89 31.77
CA GLU A 241 -5.61 13.26 32.56
C GLU A 241 -5.95 14.06 33.82
N THR A 242 -5.03 14.93 34.26
CA THR A 242 -5.24 15.80 35.41
C THR A 242 -6.05 16.98 34.96
N LEU A 243 -7.36 16.86 35.09
CA LEU A 243 -8.29 17.95 34.80
C LEU A 243 -8.15 19.06 35.86
N GLY A 244 -8.51 20.29 35.47
CA GLY A 244 -8.62 21.40 36.40
C GLY A 244 -9.78 21.22 37.39
N THR A 245 -9.77 22.01 38.46
CA THR A 245 -10.83 21.95 39.49
C THR A 245 -12.22 22.13 38.88
N GLY A 246 -13.11 21.16 39.13
CA GLY A 246 -14.47 21.13 38.58
C GLY A 246 -14.58 20.60 37.14
N GLY A 247 -13.45 20.22 36.52
CA GLY A 247 -13.40 19.58 35.21
C GLY A 247 -13.89 18.15 35.24
N THR A 248 -14.77 17.81 34.31
CA THR A 248 -15.22 16.43 34.06
C THR A 248 -15.37 16.20 32.57
N ILE A 249 -15.17 14.97 32.11
CA ILE A 249 -15.38 14.54 30.73
C ILE A 249 -16.28 13.31 30.77
N ASN A 250 -17.42 13.41 30.11
CA ASN A 250 -18.38 12.32 29.97
C ASN A 250 -18.59 12.02 28.49
N GLY A 251 -18.22 10.81 28.06
CA GLY A 251 -18.51 10.34 26.70
C GLY A 251 -20.00 10.11 26.44
N GLY A 252 -20.81 9.91 27.49
CA GLY A 252 -22.24 9.65 27.34
C GLY A 252 -22.55 8.29 26.70
N ALA A 253 -23.64 8.16 25.94
CA ALA A 253 -24.08 6.87 25.41
C ALA A 253 -23.46 6.58 24.04
N GLY A 254 -23.14 5.32 23.76
CA GLY A 254 -22.58 4.87 22.48
C GLY A 254 -21.13 4.39 22.61
N THR A 255 -20.43 4.24 21.48
CA THR A 255 -19.05 3.74 21.44
C THR A 255 -18.09 4.91 21.37
N ASN A 256 -17.69 5.41 22.54
CA ASN A 256 -16.91 6.64 22.66
C ASN A 256 -15.42 6.35 22.77
N THR A 257 -14.63 7.18 22.09
CA THR A 257 -13.16 7.11 22.05
C THR A 257 -12.52 8.25 22.84
N ILE A 258 -11.71 7.89 23.83
CA ILE A 258 -10.78 8.82 24.48
C ILE A 258 -9.40 8.68 23.85
N VAL A 259 -8.83 9.79 23.37
CA VAL A 259 -7.52 9.83 22.73
C VAL A 259 -6.49 10.38 23.71
N ALA A 260 -5.56 9.54 24.12
CA ALA A 260 -4.41 9.91 24.94
C ALA A 260 -3.29 10.46 24.06
N ASN A 261 -3.19 11.79 23.98
CA ASN A 261 -2.02 12.48 23.43
C ASN A 261 -1.04 12.82 24.57
N THR A 262 -0.56 11.78 25.25
CA THR A 262 0.26 11.85 26.47
C THR A 262 1.34 10.77 26.48
N ASN A 263 2.37 10.95 27.34
CA ASN A 263 3.45 9.96 27.51
C ASN A 263 3.06 8.74 28.37
N ALA A 264 1.90 8.78 29.02
CA ALA A 264 1.33 7.65 29.74
C ALA A 264 -0.13 7.93 30.04
N SER A 265 -0.92 6.89 30.32
CA SER A 265 -2.32 7.04 30.73
C SER A 265 -2.77 6.02 31.78
N THR A 266 -3.59 6.48 32.72
CA THR A 266 -4.23 5.71 33.80
C THR A 266 -5.73 6.03 33.94
N LEU A 267 -6.39 6.25 32.80
CA LEU A 267 -7.79 6.72 32.70
C LEU A 267 -8.80 5.88 33.48
N SER A 268 -8.60 4.57 33.58
CA SER A 268 -9.53 3.65 34.26
C SER A 268 -9.73 3.95 35.74
N GLY A 269 -8.76 4.61 36.39
CA GLY A 269 -8.86 5.05 37.78
C GLY A 269 -9.44 6.45 37.97
N ASN A 270 -9.77 7.16 36.88
CA ASN A 270 -10.15 8.57 36.93
C ASN A 270 -11.68 8.73 36.94
N SER A 271 -12.25 9.02 38.11
CA SER A 271 -13.71 9.22 38.25
C SER A 271 -14.25 10.44 37.50
N ASN A 272 -13.40 11.35 37.04
CA ASN A 272 -13.80 12.53 36.29
C ASN A 272 -13.82 12.28 34.77
N ILE A 273 -13.36 11.11 34.30
CA ILE A 273 -13.38 10.72 32.88
C ILE A 273 -14.19 9.43 32.78
N THR A 274 -15.39 9.50 32.20
CA THR A 274 -16.37 8.41 32.26
C THR A 274 -16.98 8.11 30.89
N ASN A 275 -17.53 6.90 30.76
CA ASN A 275 -18.29 6.44 29.59
C ASN A 275 -17.51 6.43 28.26
N PHE A 276 -16.26 5.98 28.32
CA PHE A 276 -15.45 5.67 27.14
C PHE A 276 -15.22 4.17 27.05
N THR A 277 -15.42 3.61 25.87
CA THR A 277 -15.25 2.18 25.58
C THR A 277 -13.96 1.90 24.79
N THR A 278 -13.45 2.91 24.09
CA THR A 278 -12.26 2.82 23.25
C THR A 278 -11.16 3.75 23.76
N LEU A 279 -9.95 3.21 23.93
CA LEU A 279 -8.75 3.98 24.20
C LEU A 279 -7.91 4.09 22.93
N ARG A 280 -7.72 5.32 22.44
CA ARG A 280 -6.80 5.60 21.34
C ARG A 280 -5.53 6.26 21.86
N VAL A 281 -4.37 5.83 21.38
CA VAL A 281 -3.09 6.48 21.63
C VAL A 281 -2.64 7.12 20.32
N ALA A 282 -2.67 8.45 20.26
CA ALA A 282 -2.34 9.20 19.05
C ALA A 282 -2.00 10.66 19.34
N GLY A 283 -1.03 11.21 18.61
CA GLY A 283 -0.66 12.62 18.63
C GLY A 283 0.82 12.86 18.91
N ALA A 284 1.21 14.14 18.82
CA ALA A 284 2.60 14.58 18.90
C ALA A 284 3.30 14.36 20.27
N ALA A 285 2.55 13.98 21.31
CA ALA A 285 3.06 13.63 22.62
C ALA A 285 2.70 12.18 23.04
N ALA A 286 2.11 11.40 22.14
CA ALA A 286 1.60 10.05 22.43
C ALA A 286 2.72 9.00 22.39
N GLN A 287 3.00 8.39 23.54
CA GLN A 287 4.08 7.40 23.74
C GLN A 287 3.94 6.76 25.13
N GLY A 288 4.78 5.78 25.45
CA GLY A 288 4.90 5.21 26.80
C GLY A 288 3.77 4.26 27.19
N ALA A 289 3.43 4.18 28.48
CA ALA A 289 2.57 3.12 29.02
C ALA A 289 1.14 3.59 29.28
N HIS A 290 0.17 2.84 28.77
CA HIS A 290 -1.25 3.14 28.82
C HIS A 290 -2.01 1.97 29.45
N ASN A 291 -2.78 2.23 30.51
CA ASN A 291 -3.59 1.22 31.17
C ASN A 291 -4.91 1.01 30.43
N ALA A 292 -5.11 -0.18 29.86
CA ALA A 292 -6.28 -0.56 29.07
C ALA A 292 -7.44 -1.12 29.91
N THR A 293 -7.32 -1.16 31.24
CA THR A 293 -8.40 -1.69 32.11
C THR A 293 -9.73 -0.99 31.83
N GLY A 294 -10.79 -1.76 31.57
CA GLY A 294 -12.14 -1.23 31.35
C GLY A 294 -12.44 -0.81 29.90
N PHE A 295 -11.46 -0.82 29.00
CA PHE A 295 -11.68 -0.57 27.57
C PHE A 295 -11.90 -1.87 26.79
N THR A 296 -12.84 -1.85 25.86
CA THR A 296 -13.20 -2.99 24.99
C THR A 296 -12.51 -2.93 23.63
N ALA A 297 -11.96 -1.78 23.25
CA ALA A 297 -11.21 -1.58 22.02
C ALA A 297 -10.02 -0.64 22.24
N LEU A 298 -8.95 -0.88 21.48
CA LEU A 298 -7.73 -0.08 21.49
C LEU A 298 -7.43 0.40 20.08
N GLU A 299 -6.97 1.64 19.96
CA GLU A 299 -6.61 2.24 18.69
C GLU A 299 -5.23 2.90 18.75
N VAL A 300 -4.49 2.85 17.64
CA VAL A 300 -3.17 3.46 17.49
C VAL A 300 -3.20 4.40 16.29
N GLY A 301 -2.82 5.66 16.50
CA GLY A 301 -2.59 6.64 15.45
C GLY A 301 -1.11 6.95 15.26
N SER A 302 -0.79 8.19 14.89
CA SER A 302 0.61 8.66 14.87
C SER A 302 1.15 8.79 16.30
N LEU A 303 2.41 8.37 16.50
CA LEU A 303 3.05 8.33 17.81
C LEU A 303 4.31 9.20 17.84
N ALA A 304 4.64 9.75 19.01
CA ALA A 304 5.91 10.42 19.27
C ALA A 304 7.04 9.43 19.59
N GLY A 305 6.68 8.24 20.08
CA GLY A 305 7.60 7.22 20.59
C GLY A 305 6.93 5.85 20.66
N ALA A 306 7.69 4.82 21.03
CA ALA A 306 7.13 3.51 21.33
C ALA A 306 6.08 3.60 22.45
N GLN A 307 5.05 2.77 22.36
CA GLN A 307 3.95 2.75 23.33
C GLN A 307 3.56 1.32 23.74
N SER A 308 2.87 1.20 24.87
CA SER A 308 2.42 -0.08 25.42
C SER A 308 1.03 0.02 26.03
N PHE A 309 0.17 -0.92 25.68
CA PHE A 309 -1.08 -1.19 26.35
C PHE A 309 -0.87 -2.28 27.42
N THR A 310 -1.25 -1.94 28.66
CA THR A 310 -1.11 -2.83 29.82
C THR A 310 -2.47 -3.18 30.40
N ASN A 311 -2.58 -4.33 31.07
CA ASN A 311 -3.83 -4.84 31.66
C ASN A 311 -4.97 -4.95 30.63
N VAL A 312 -4.64 -5.38 29.41
CA VAL A 312 -5.64 -5.52 28.36
C VAL A 312 -6.56 -6.71 28.69
N ALA A 313 -7.88 -6.50 28.63
CA ALA A 313 -8.83 -7.59 28.86
C ALA A 313 -8.83 -8.57 27.67
N ALA A 314 -9.11 -9.85 27.95
CA ALA A 314 -9.28 -10.85 26.89
C ALA A 314 -10.43 -10.43 25.96
N GLY A 315 -10.20 -10.56 24.65
CA GLY A 315 -11.18 -10.17 23.61
C GLY A 315 -11.13 -8.70 23.19
N THR A 316 -10.33 -7.85 23.85
CA THR A 316 -10.14 -6.45 23.43
C THR A 316 -9.39 -6.38 22.09
N THR A 317 -9.97 -5.66 21.12
CA THR A 317 -9.38 -5.50 19.78
C THR A 317 -8.31 -4.41 19.75
N LEU A 318 -7.36 -4.51 18.79
CA LEU A 318 -6.35 -3.50 18.51
C LEU A 318 -6.47 -3.02 17.06
N LYS A 319 -6.63 -1.72 16.84
CA LYS A 319 -6.75 -1.13 15.50
C LYS A 319 -5.69 -0.08 15.22
N TYR A 320 -4.98 -0.20 14.10
CA TYR A 320 -4.09 0.83 13.56
C TYR A 320 -4.86 1.70 12.56
N LEU A 321 -4.86 3.02 12.78
CA LEU A 321 -5.55 4.03 11.96
C LEU A 321 -4.59 4.84 11.07
N ALA A 322 -3.31 4.84 11.42
CA ALA A 322 -2.22 5.50 10.70
C ALA A 322 -0.93 4.74 11.00
N ALA A 323 0.15 5.04 10.26
CA ALA A 323 1.46 4.45 10.52
C ALA A 323 2.04 4.99 11.84
N PRO A 324 2.13 4.19 12.92
CA PRO A 324 2.91 4.58 14.08
C PRO A 324 4.39 4.65 13.74
N GLY A 325 4.89 3.77 12.86
CA GLY A 325 6.34 3.60 12.58
C GLY A 325 7.17 3.22 13.81
N GLN A 326 6.52 2.82 14.91
CA GLN A 326 7.10 2.64 16.24
C GLN A 326 6.60 1.33 16.86
N THR A 327 7.31 0.83 17.87
CA THR A 327 6.88 -0.37 18.59
C THR A 327 5.58 -0.12 19.37
N THR A 328 4.61 -1.02 19.23
CA THR A 328 3.41 -1.14 20.05
C THR A 328 3.49 -2.44 20.84
N ALA A 329 3.44 -2.37 22.16
CA ALA A 329 3.31 -3.56 23.00
C ALA A 329 1.85 -3.77 23.44
N TYR A 330 1.38 -5.01 23.36
CA TYR A 330 0.06 -5.45 23.77
C TYR A 330 0.20 -6.51 24.86
N THR A 331 -0.15 -6.16 26.10
CA THR A 331 0.00 -7.05 27.25
C THR A 331 -1.35 -7.30 27.92
N LEU A 332 -1.84 -8.54 27.80
CA LEU A 332 -3.06 -8.98 28.48
C LEU A 332 -2.90 -8.85 30.01
N ALA A 333 -4.03 -8.61 30.69
CA ALA A 333 -4.12 -8.68 32.15
C ALA A 333 -3.82 -10.10 32.66
N ASN A 334 -4.12 -11.12 31.85
CA ASN A 334 -3.77 -12.51 32.09
C ASN A 334 -3.47 -13.20 30.76
N ALA A 335 -2.21 -13.60 30.56
CA ALA A 335 -1.73 -14.34 29.38
C ALA A 335 -1.21 -15.74 29.77
N THR A 336 -1.78 -16.33 30.84
CA THR A 336 -1.40 -17.68 31.31
C THR A 336 -2.25 -18.78 30.67
N GLY A 337 -3.18 -18.41 29.79
CA GLY A 337 -3.98 -19.33 29.03
C GLY A 337 -3.14 -20.09 28.00
N THR A 338 -3.78 -21.01 27.29
CA THR A 338 -3.18 -21.73 26.15
C THR A 338 -4.02 -21.55 24.89
N SER A 339 -4.87 -20.52 24.87
CA SER A 339 -5.83 -20.22 23.82
C SER A 339 -6.15 -18.72 23.80
N ASP A 340 -5.18 -17.90 24.19
CA ASP A 340 -5.31 -16.46 24.21
C ASP A 340 -5.31 -15.92 22.77
N VAL A 341 -6.22 -14.98 22.49
CA VAL A 341 -6.48 -14.46 21.14
C VAL A 341 -6.25 -12.96 21.09
N LEU A 342 -5.50 -12.52 20.08
CA LEU A 342 -5.34 -11.12 19.70
C LEU A 342 -5.99 -10.87 18.34
N ASN A 343 -6.90 -9.89 18.28
CA ASN A 343 -7.50 -9.42 17.03
C ASN A 343 -6.90 -8.05 16.67
N VAL A 344 -6.16 -7.99 15.56
CA VAL A 344 -5.52 -6.80 15.03
C VAL A 344 -6.24 -6.36 13.76
N THR A 345 -6.53 -5.08 13.62
CA THR A 345 -7.03 -4.47 12.39
C THR A 345 -6.09 -3.37 11.94
N ILE A 346 -5.67 -3.39 10.69
CA ILE A 346 -4.96 -2.28 10.03
C ILE A 346 -5.96 -1.70 9.04
N SER A 347 -6.34 -0.42 9.19
CA SER A 347 -7.43 0.16 8.39
C SER A 347 -7.15 1.62 8.02
N SER A 348 -7.03 1.87 6.72
CA SER A 348 -6.66 3.17 6.16
C SER A 348 -7.04 3.30 4.69
N ALA A 349 -6.83 4.48 4.10
CA ALA A 349 -6.97 4.72 2.65
C ALA A 349 -5.60 4.70 1.93
N ALA A 350 -4.51 4.53 2.66
CA ALA A 350 -3.17 4.45 2.12
C ALA A 350 -2.37 3.44 2.94
N ALA A 351 -1.42 2.75 2.31
CA ALA A 351 -0.57 1.76 2.96
C ALA A 351 -0.09 2.20 4.35
N VAL A 352 -0.27 1.34 5.35
CA VAL A 352 0.12 1.58 6.74
C VAL A 352 1.33 0.73 7.09
N ASP A 353 2.36 1.39 7.60
CA ASP A 353 3.40 0.72 8.36
C ASP A 353 3.03 0.67 9.84
N ALA A 354 2.51 -0.48 10.27
CA ALA A 354 2.13 -0.74 11.66
C ALA A 354 3.36 -0.88 12.59
N GLY A 355 4.58 -0.92 12.04
CA GLY A 355 5.82 -1.08 12.78
C GLY A 355 5.90 -2.45 13.45
N THR A 356 6.46 -2.49 14.66
CA THR A 356 6.59 -3.73 15.44
C THR A 356 5.46 -3.84 16.48
N LEU A 357 4.71 -4.93 16.43
CA LEU A 357 3.76 -5.33 17.47
C LEU A 357 4.36 -6.44 18.34
N THR A 358 4.44 -6.22 19.66
CA THR A 358 4.84 -7.26 20.61
C THR A 358 3.63 -7.74 21.42
N ALA A 359 3.42 -9.05 21.49
CA ALA A 359 2.26 -9.66 22.14
C ALA A 359 2.66 -11.01 22.76
N ALA A 360 3.22 -10.98 23.96
CA ALA A 360 3.66 -12.18 24.68
C ALA A 360 2.48 -12.98 25.25
N GLY A 361 2.58 -14.32 25.26
CA GLY A 361 1.53 -15.21 25.77
C GLY A 361 0.24 -15.20 24.95
N ILE A 362 0.33 -14.96 23.64
CA ILE A 362 -0.80 -15.05 22.71
C ILE A 362 -0.59 -16.26 21.79
N GLU A 363 -1.55 -17.19 21.75
CA GLU A 363 -1.47 -18.37 20.88
C GLU A 363 -2.09 -18.16 19.49
N THR A 364 -3.12 -17.31 19.39
CA THR A 364 -3.79 -17.00 18.12
C THR A 364 -3.76 -15.51 17.83
N VAL A 365 -3.22 -15.13 16.67
CA VAL A 365 -3.24 -13.75 16.19
C VAL A 365 -4.06 -13.67 14.91
N ASN A 366 -5.18 -12.95 14.95
CA ASN A 366 -6.00 -12.67 13.77
C ASN A 366 -5.68 -11.25 13.30
N ILE A 367 -5.32 -11.08 12.03
CA ILE A 367 -4.98 -9.81 11.40
C ILE A 367 -6.01 -9.53 10.30
N THR A 368 -6.59 -8.33 10.30
CA THR A 368 -7.48 -7.85 9.23
C THR A 368 -6.89 -6.60 8.61
N THR A 369 -6.54 -6.64 7.33
CA THR A 369 -6.03 -5.51 6.54
C THR A 369 -7.17 -4.90 5.71
N THR A 370 -7.50 -3.63 5.97
CA THR A 370 -8.67 -2.95 5.40
C THR A 370 -8.27 -1.71 4.62
N ASP A 371 -8.37 -1.80 3.29
CA ASP A 371 -8.36 -0.62 2.42
C ASP A 371 -9.76 0.01 2.40
N THR A 372 -9.83 1.29 2.75
CA THR A 372 -11.06 2.08 2.81
C THR A 372 -11.38 2.81 1.50
N ASN A 373 -10.50 2.73 0.51
CA ASN A 373 -10.73 3.25 -0.83
C ASN A 373 -10.66 2.14 -1.89
N THR A 374 -10.49 2.52 -3.16
CA THR A 374 -10.50 1.61 -4.32
C THR A 374 -9.10 1.38 -4.93
N THR A 375 -8.07 2.01 -4.38
CA THR A 375 -6.70 1.96 -4.89
C THR A 375 -5.92 0.98 -4.03
N ALA A 376 -5.79 -0.25 -4.53
CA ALA A 376 -5.18 -1.34 -3.78
C ALA A 376 -3.81 -0.98 -3.19
N GLN A 377 -3.62 -1.40 -1.94
CA GLN A 377 -2.45 -1.12 -1.13
C GLN A 377 -1.94 -2.37 -0.42
N GLN A 378 -0.66 -2.33 -0.01
CA GLN A 378 -0.03 -3.33 0.83
C GLN A 378 0.41 -2.68 2.15
N ASP A 379 -0.02 -3.23 3.28
CA ASP A 379 0.39 -2.80 4.61
C ASP A 379 1.64 -3.56 5.09
N THR A 380 2.36 -3.03 6.08
CA THR A 380 3.51 -3.72 6.70
C THR A 380 3.28 -3.93 8.20
N LEU A 381 3.67 -5.11 8.71
CA LEU A 381 3.63 -5.44 10.13
C LEU A 381 4.79 -6.37 10.49
N ALA A 382 5.56 -6.00 11.51
CA ALA A 382 6.47 -6.92 12.19
C ALA A 382 5.83 -7.43 13.48
N LEU A 383 5.72 -8.74 13.65
CA LEU A 383 5.10 -9.34 14.84
C LEU A 383 6.10 -10.10 15.69
N VAL A 384 6.05 -9.85 17.01
CA VAL A 384 6.74 -10.62 18.06
C VAL A 384 5.69 -11.19 19.02
N ALA A 385 5.18 -12.36 18.68
CA ALA A 385 4.27 -13.19 19.47
C ALA A 385 4.87 -14.61 19.57
N VAL A 386 5.87 -14.77 20.43
CA VAL A 386 6.70 -15.99 20.54
C VAL A 386 5.93 -17.26 20.94
N ASP A 387 4.72 -17.08 21.48
CA ASP A 387 3.82 -18.16 21.86
C ASP A 387 2.76 -18.48 20.79
N ALA A 388 2.69 -17.69 19.71
CA ALA A 388 1.69 -17.84 18.67
C ALA A 388 1.89 -19.17 17.94
N THR A 389 0.82 -19.97 17.89
CA THR A 389 0.75 -21.21 17.11
C THR A 389 -0.02 -21.02 15.81
N ARG A 390 -0.92 -20.02 15.77
CA ARG A 390 -1.73 -19.72 14.59
C ARG A 390 -1.78 -18.21 14.31
N ILE A 391 -1.55 -17.87 13.06
CA ILE A 391 -1.72 -16.52 12.52
C ILE A 391 -2.70 -16.61 11.36
N THR A 392 -3.72 -15.77 11.36
CA THR A 392 -4.66 -15.66 10.22
C THR A 392 -4.66 -14.24 9.69
N VAL A 393 -4.64 -14.07 8.38
CA VAL A 393 -4.72 -12.78 7.69
C VAL A 393 -5.97 -12.74 6.83
N THR A 394 -6.71 -11.64 6.92
CA THR A 394 -7.97 -11.43 6.22
C THR A 394 -8.06 -10.01 5.70
N GLY A 395 -8.94 -9.74 4.74
CA GLY A 395 -9.30 -8.38 4.34
C GLY A 395 -9.17 -8.12 2.85
N ASN A 396 -8.98 -6.85 2.49
CA ASN A 396 -8.95 -6.37 1.10
C ASN A 396 -7.68 -5.58 0.75
N ALA A 397 -6.63 -5.67 1.57
CA ALA A 397 -5.31 -5.11 1.32
C ALA A 397 -4.23 -6.17 1.53
N GLY A 398 -3.09 -6.04 0.84
CA GLY A 398 -1.95 -6.93 1.02
C GLY A 398 -1.25 -6.75 2.36
N LEU A 399 -0.37 -7.69 2.72
CA LEU A 399 0.40 -7.63 3.96
C LEU A 399 1.84 -8.13 3.77
N ALA A 400 2.79 -7.21 3.82
CA ALA A 400 4.20 -7.55 4.00
C ALA A 400 4.46 -7.87 5.49
N TYR A 401 4.33 -9.14 5.84
CA TYR A 401 4.46 -9.62 7.21
C TYR A 401 5.91 -10.01 7.54
N THR A 402 6.46 -9.42 8.60
CA THR A 402 7.80 -9.77 9.12
C THR A 402 7.66 -10.66 10.35
N ASN A 403 8.10 -11.91 10.21
CA ASN A 403 8.03 -12.91 11.26
C ASN A 403 9.22 -12.83 12.24
N ASN A 404 9.12 -12.04 13.32
CA ASN A 404 10.26 -11.77 14.19
C ASN A 404 10.33 -12.73 15.39
N GLY A 405 10.84 -13.94 15.16
CA GLY A 405 11.12 -14.92 16.21
C GLY A 405 9.88 -15.70 16.70
N ASN A 406 8.81 -15.77 15.91
CA ASN A 406 7.61 -16.52 16.26
C ASN A 406 7.78 -18.00 15.89
N VAL A 407 8.59 -18.69 16.69
CA VAL A 407 9.09 -20.03 16.38
C VAL A 407 8.07 -21.16 16.54
N LYS A 408 6.87 -20.87 17.07
CA LYS A 408 5.81 -21.86 17.34
C LYS A 408 4.69 -21.85 16.32
N VAL A 409 4.73 -20.97 15.31
CA VAL A 409 3.65 -20.82 14.33
C VAL A 409 3.59 -22.07 13.47
N ALA A 410 2.57 -22.90 13.72
CA ALA A 410 2.28 -24.11 12.94
C ALA A 410 1.27 -23.84 11.81
N THR A 411 0.54 -22.72 11.88
CA THR A 411 -0.43 -22.34 10.85
C THR A 411 -0.33 -20.84 10.57
N PHE A 412 0.01 -20.50 9.33
CA PHE A 412 -0.15 -19.17 8.76
C PHE A 412 -1.19 -19.25 7.63
N ASP A 413 -2.33 -18.61 7.82
CA ASP A 413 -3.45 -18.70 6.88
C ASP A 413 -3.88 -17.29 6.43
N ALA A 414 -3.49 -16.90 5.22
CA ALA A 414 -3.86 -15.65 4.58
C ALA A 414 -4.97 -15.81 3.52
N SER A 415 -5.66 -16.96 3.49
CA SER A 415 -6.71 -17.24 2.50
C SER A 415 -7.91 -16.28 2.55
N GLY A 416 -8.05 -15.51 3.63
CA GLY A 416 -9.07 -14.48 3.77
C GLY A 416 -8.71 -13.13 3.13
N VAL A 417 -7.51 -12.97 2.55
CA VAL A 417 -7.12 -11.76 1.80
C VAL A 417 -7.69 -11.86 0.38
N THR A 418 -8.52 -10.89 0.00
CA THR A 418 -9.29 -10.91 -1.25
C THR A 418 -9.22 -9.59 -2.00
N GLY A 419 -9.26 -9.64 -3.32
CA GLY A 419 -9.40 -8.45 -4.16
C GLY A 419 -9.41 -8.76 -5.65
N ALA A 420 -9.32 -7.72 -6.49
CA ALA A 420 -9.32 -7.90 -7.94
C ALA A 420 -7.99 -8.46 -8.44
N ALA A 421 -8.03 -9.35 -9.43
CA ALA A 421 -6.82 -9.94 -10.03
C ALA A 421 -5.87 -8.90 -10.65
N ALA A 422 -6.40 -7.75 -11.09
CA ALA A 422 -5.59 -6.64 -11.59
C ALA A 422 -4.70 -6.00 -10.50
N ASP A 423 -5.09 -6.17 -9.24
CA ASP A 423 -4.44 -5.59 -8.07
C ASP A 423 -3.56 -6.60 -7.32
N ALA A 424 -3.37 -7.81 -7.87
CA ALA A 424 -2.71 -8.93 -7.18
C ALA A 424 -1.32 -8.56 -6.61
N ALA A 425 -0.56 -7.70 -7.30
CA ALA A 425 0.74 -7.23 -6.81
C ALA A 425 0.62 -6.39 -5.52
N SER A 426 -0.42 -5.56 -5.37
CA SER A 426 -0.68 -4.77 -4.16
C SER A 426 -1.35 -5.61 -3.06
N LEU A 427 -2.01 -6.70 -3.42
CA LEU A 427 -2.68 -7.62 -2.49
C LEU A 427 -1.73 -8.70 -1.93
N ALA A 428 -0.48 -8.71 -2.38
CA ALA A 428 0.51 -9.71 -2.01
C ALA A 428 0.69 -9.83 -0.49
N VAL A 429 0.79 -11.06 -0.02
CA VAL A 429 1.17 -11.45 1.34
C VAL A 429 2.57 -12.03 1.31
N THR A 430 3.45 -11.47 2.14
CA THR A 430 4.81 -11.99 2.33
C THR A 430 4.91 -12.70 3.67
N TYR A 431 5.34 -13.96 3.70
CA TYR A 431 5.55 -14.72 4.92
C TYR A 431 6.77 -15.64 4.82
N THR A 432 7.62 -15.59 5.85
CA THR A 432 8.72 -16.54 6.02
C THR A 432 8.57 -17.23 7.38
N SER A 433 8.46 -18.56 7.34
CA SER A 433 8.45 -19.36 8.56
C SER A 433 9.79 -19.28 9.27
N VAL A 434 9.75 -19.23 10.60
CA VAL A 434 10.96 -19.31 11.44
C VAL A 434 10.83 -20.57 12.25
N THR A 435 11.45 -21.67 11.81
CA THR A 435 11.34 -22.96 12.49
C THR A 435 12.51 -23.19 13.46
N THR A 436 12.19 -23.83 14.58
CA THR A 436 13.15 -24.43 15.53
C THR A 436 12.60 -25.79 15.98
N THR A 437 13.35 -26.55 16.77
CA THR A 437 12.87 -27.81 17.39
C THR A 437 11.59 -27.66 18.22
N ALA A 438 11.15 -26.43 18.53
CA ALA A 438 9.88 -26.16 19.21
C ALA A 438 8.64 -26.28 18.29
N ASN A 439 8.81 -26.26 16.97
CA ASN A 439 7.75 -26.44 15.96
C ASN A 439 8.03 -27.67 15.08
N SER A 440 8.43 -28.80 15.67
CA SER A 440 8.69 -30.06 14.95
C SER A 440 7.44 -30.73 14.35
N ALA A 441 6.35 -29.98 14.16
CA ALA A 441 5.15 -30.41 13.45
C ALA A 441 5.16 -29.85 12.02
N THR A 442 4.32 -30.40 11.16
CA THR A 442 4.12 -29.87 9.80
C THR A 442 3.55 -28.45 9.84
N THR A 443 4.20 -27.47 9.19
CA THR A 443 3.64 -26.11 9.10
C THR A 443 2.63 -26.08 7.95
N THR A 444 1.51 -25.38 8.15
CA THR A 444 0.59 -25.03 7.04
C THR A 444 0.72 -23.56 6.74
N ILE A 445 1.02 -23.22 5.48
CA ILE A 445 1.15 -21.86 4.98
C ILE A 445 0.17 -21.71 3.83
N THR A 446 -0.68 -20.69 3.86
CA THR A 446 -1.65 -20.43 2.80
C THR A 446 -1.65 -18.95 2.45
N GLY A 447 -1.49 -18.64 1.16
CA GLY A 447 -1.63 -17.30 0.59
C GLY A 447 -3.09 -16.89 0.37
N GLY A 448 -3.28 -15.70 -0.17
CA GLY A 448 -4.57 -15.09 -0.49
C GLY A 448 -4.83 -15.00 -2.00
N SER A 449 -5.39 -13.87 -2.43
CA SER A 449 -5.60 -13.55 -3.85
C SER A 449 -4.52 -12.66 -4.47
N GLY A 450 -3.41 -12.46 -3.75
CA GLY A 450 -2.30 -11.60 -4.16
C GLY A 450 -1.21 -12.39 -4.89
N ASN A 451 -0.18 -11.70 -5.38
CA ASN A 451 1.05 -12.36 -5.84
C ASN A 451 1.94 -12.62 -4.63
N ASP A 452 1.69 -13.72 -3.94
CA ASP A 452 2.22 -13.96 -2.61
C ASP A 452 3.68 -14.44 -2.64
N SER A 453 4.40 -14.18 -1.55
CA SER A 453 5.78 -14.64 -1.36
C SER A 453 5.85 -15.45 -0.07
N LEU A 454 5.93 -16.77 -0.23
CA LEU A 454 5.76 -17.73 0.85
C LEU A 454 7.03 -18.58 0.99
N THR A 455 7.59 -18.63 2.19
CA THR A 455 8.78 -19.43 2.50
C THR A 455 8.52 -20.32 3.71
N GLY A 456 8.72 -21.62 3.52
CA GLY A 456 8.69 -22.63 4.58
C GLY A 456 9.87 -22.53 5.55
N GLY A 457 9.96 -23.50 6.45
CA GLY A 457 10.95 -23.58 7.50
C GLY A 457 12.32 -24.04 6.98
N SER A 458 13.40 -23.47 7.51
CA SER A 458 14.78 -23.81 7.12
C SER A 458 15.59 -24.48 8.26
N ALA A 459 14.91 -25.17 9.18
CA ALA A 459 15.54 -25.74 10.37
C ALA A 459 16.30 -27.04 10.05
N ALA A 460 17.61 -26.92 9.88
CA ALA A 460 18.58 -27.99 9.57
C ALA A 460 18.68 -29.20 10.53
N THR A 461 17.76 -29.40 11.48
CA THR A 461 17.86 -30.51 12.45
C THR A 461 16.59 -31.36 12.57
N THR A 462 15.49 -30.96 11.94
CA THR A 462 14.24 -31.71 11.93
C THR A 462 13.60 -31.55 10.56
N ASN A 463 13.36 -32.67 9.87
CA ASN A 463 12.58 -32.74 8.62
C ASN A 463 11.15 -32.25 8.89
N THR A 464 10.95 -30.93 8.90
CA THR A 464 9.66 -30.28 9.08
C THR A 464 9.03 -30.15 7.71
N ALA A 465 8.25 -31.14 7.31
CA ALA A 465 7.46 -31.06 6.10
C ALA A 465 6.44 -29.92 6.19
N ASP A 466 6.48 -28.98 5.25
CA ASP A 466 5.53 -27.89 5.14
C ASP A 466 4.46 -28.18 4.09
N THR A 467 3.25 -27.69 4.33
CA THR A 467 2.16 -27.67 3.35
C THR A 467 1.90 -26.23 2.97
N ILE A 468 2.26 -25.87 1.74
CA ILE A 468 2.17 -24.49 1.23
C ILE A 468 1.17 -24.44 0.08
N ASN A 469 0.20 -23.53 0.17
CA ASN A 469 -0.73 -23.21 -0.91
C ASN A 469 -0.62 -21.73 -1.26
N GLY A 470 -0.26 -21.41 -2.52
CA GLY A 470 -0.15 -20.03 -3.01
C GLY A 470 -1.48 -19.27 -3.05
N GLY A 471 -2.57 -19.96 -3.37
CA GLY A 471 -3.88 -19.34 -3.52
C GLY A 471 -4.12 -18.89 -4.96
N ALA A 472 -4.46 -17.62 -5.16
CA ALA A 472 -4.67 -17.06 -6.49
C ALA A 472 -3.72 -15.89 -6.71
N GLY A 473 -3.10 -15.81 -7.89
CA GLY A 473 -2.09 -14.80 -8.18
C GLY A 473 -0.87 -15.47 -8.78
N ASN A 474 0.18 -14.69 -9.04
CA ASN A 474 1.46 -15.23 -9.47
C ASN A 474 2.37 -15.35 -8.25
N ASP A 475 2.31 -16.51 -7.59
CA ASP A 475 2.94 -16.71 -6.30
C ASP A 475 4.40 -17.16 -6.45
N SER A 476 5.23 -16.77 -5.50
CA SER A 476 6.62 -17.19 -5.35
C SER A 476 6.76 -18.02 -4.09
N ILE A 477 7.12 -19.29 -4.24
CA ILE A 477 7.09 -20.26 -3.13
C ILE A 477 8.44 -20.92 -2.97
N ASP A 478 8.98 -20.91 -1.75
CA ASP A 478 10.12 -21.70 -1.32
C ASP A 478 9.65 -22.67 -0.24
N GLY A 479 9.80 -23.98 -0.47
CA GLY A 479 9.44 -25.01 0.53
C GLY A 479 10.33 -24.97 1.76
N GLY A 480 11.57 -24.51 1.62
CA GLY A 480 12.59 -24.63 2.64
C GLY A 480 13.13 -26.05 2.71
N THR A 481 13.28 -26.55 3.93
CA THR A 481 13.78 -27.89 4.24
C THR A 481 12.62 -28.75 4.73
N GLY A 482 12.50 -29.96 4.22
CA GLY A 482 11.52 -30.95 4.61
C GLY A 482 11.12 -31.76 3.40
N ALA A 483 10.20 -32.71 3.60
CA ALA A 483 9.44 -33.30 2.51
C ALA A 483 8.17 -32.48 2.29
N ASP A 484 8.24 -31.42 1.49
CA ASP A 484 7.17 -30.43 1.43
C ASP A 484 6.05 -30.81 0.46
N VAL A 485 4.88 -30.20 0.66
CA VAL A 485 3.75 -30.24 -0.26
C VAL A 485 3.45 -28.82 -0.69
N ILE A 486 3.81 -28.49 -1.93
CA ILE A 486 3.68 -27.16 -2.52
C ILE A 486 2.63 -27.20 -3.61
N ASP A 487 1.59 -26.40 -3.43
CA ASP A 487 0.59 -26.11 -4.44
C ASP A 487 0.61 -24.62 -4.79
N GLY A 488 0.99 -24.27 -6.01
CA GLY A 488 0.97 -22.88 -6.46
C GLY A 488 -0.43 -22.29 -6.60
N GLY A 489 -1.49 -23.11 -6.64
CA GLY A 489 -2.85 -22.60 -6.86
C GLY A 489 -3.06 -22.05 -8.28
N THR A 490 -3.87 -21.01 -8.43
CA THR A 490 -4.20 -20.44 -9.76
C THR A 490 -3.30 -19.27 -10.13
N GLY A 491 -2.81 -19.24 -11.36
CA GLY A 491 -1.96 -18.16 -11.88
C GLY A 491 -0.67 -18.74 -12.44
N THR A 492 0.34 -17.88 -12.62
CA THR A 492 1.68 -18.28 -13.08
C THR A 492 2.65 -18.22 -11.90
N ASN A 493 2.88 -19.38 -11.29
CA ASN A 493 3.59 -19.51 -10.03
C ASN A 493 5.04 -19.93 -10.24
N THR A 494 5.91 -19.47 -9.32
CA THR A 494 7.35 -19.70 -9.35
C THR A 494 7.79 -20.48 -8.12
N LEU A 495 8.44 -21.62 -8.33
CA LEU A 495 9.16 -22.34 -7.29
C LEU A 495 10.57 -21.75 -7.16
N LEU A 496 10.94 -21.37 -5.94
CA LEU A 496 12.28 -21.02 -5.54
C LEU A 496 12.90 -22.21 -4.80
N THR A 497 14.09 -22.65 -5.20
CA THR A 497 14.71 -23.85 -4.62
C THR A 497 15.92 -23.53 -3.72
N ALA A 498 16.22 -22.25 -3.52
CA ALA A 498 17.37 -21.82 -2.73
C ALA A 498 17.30 -22.29 -1.27
N GLY A 499 16.10 -22.29 -0.65
CA GLY A 499 15.88 -22.78 0.71
C GLY A 499 16.07 -24.28 0.89
N MET A 500 16.13 -25.04 -0.21
CA MET A 500 16.29 -26.50 -0.20
C MET A 500 17.75 -26.96 -0.06
N ILE A 501 18.74 -26.07 -0.29
CA ILE A 501 20.17 -26.45 -0.28
C ILE A 501 20.94 -25.87 0.92
N GLY A 502 21.93 -26.63 1.41
CA GLY A 502 22.70 -26.27 2.60
C GLY A 502 23.28 -27.47 3.34
N THR A 503 23.80 -27.21 4.56
CA THR A 503 24.40 -28.22 5.44
C THR A 503 23.34 -28.82 6.34
N ASP A 504 23.28 -30.15 6.43
CA ASP A 504 22.41 -30.91 7.35
C ASP A 504 20.90 -30.83 7.05
N ILE A 505 20.52 -30.50 5.81
CA ILE A 505 19.13 -30.16 5.46
C ILE A 505 18.11 -31.31 5.54
N GLU A 506 18.48 -32.60 5.51
CA GLU A 506 17.47 -33.67 5.60
C GLU A 506 17.91 -34.93 6.35
N GLY A 507 16.93 -35.53 7.04
CA GLY A 507 17.06 -36.63 8.01
C GLY A 507 18.05 -37.77 7.68
N LEU A 508 18.79 -38.16 8.72
CA LEU A 508 19.71 -39.30 8.81
C LEU A 508 20.77 -39.36 7.70
N ASN A 509 21.83 -38.58 7.90
CA ASN A 509 23.25 -38.78 7.55
C ASN A 509 23.84 -37.63 6.72
N SER A 510 24.93 -37.10 7.28
CA SER A 510 25.90 -36.14 6.74
C SER A 510 25.89 -35.98 5.22
N GLY A 511 25.70 -34.76 4.74
CA GLY A 511 25.90 -34.38 3.35
C GLY A 511 25.57 -32.90 3.19
N THR A 512 26.33 -32.19 2.36
CA THR A 512 26.00 -30.83 1.94
C THR A 512 25.30 -30.94 0.59
N SER A 513 24.03 -30.55 0.53
CA SER A 513 23.33 -30.43 -0.76
C SER A 513 23.94 -29.26 -1.52
N THR A 514 24.23 -29.48 -2.79
CA THR A 514 24.90 -28.50 -3.67
C THR A 514 24.01 -28.04 -4.82
N GLY A 515 22.84 -28.64 -4.99
CA GLY A 515 21.90 -28.30 -6.06
C GLY A 515 20.61 -29.11 -5.92
N VAL A 516 19.73 -29.02 -6.91
CA VAL A 516 18.43 -29.69 -6.91
C VAL A 516 18.10 -30.35 -8.24
N VAL A 517 17.22 -31.34 -8.17
CA VAL A 517 16.48 -31.84 -9.31
C VAL A 517 15.05 -31.31 -9.21
N VAL A 518 14.54 -30.73 -10.27
CA VAL A 518 13.13 -30.30 -10.37
C VAL A 518 12.50 -30.95 -11.59
N ASN A 519 11.41 -31.68 -11.38
CA ASN A 519 10.68 -32.36 -12.45
C ASN A 519 9.24 -31.86 -12.56
N LEU A 520 9.03 -30.83 -13.37
CA LEU A 520 7.69 -30.36 -13.79
C LEU A 520 7.13 -31.13 -15.00
N GLY A 521 7.91 -32.07 -15.54
CA GLY A 521 7.52 -32.90 -16.67
C GLY A 521 6.46 -33.94 -16.31
N THR A 522 6.12 -34.79 -17.29
CA THR A 522 5.06 -35.81 -17.14
C THR A 522 5.58 -37.22 -16.82
N THR A 523 6.89 -37.42 -16.87
CA THR A 523 7.54 -38.73 -16.70
C THR A 523 8.59 -38.68 -15.59
N ALA A 524 8.79 -39.82 -14.92
CA ALA A 524 9.84 -39.93 -13.92
C ALA A 524 11.23 -39.93 -14.57
N ILE A 525 12.17 -39.19 -13.98
CA ILE A 525 13.56 -39.14 -14.41
C ILE A 525 14.36 -40.13 -13.56
N THR A 526 15.02 -41.09 -14.19
CA THR A 526 15.77 -42.13 -13.46
C THR A 526 17.05 -41.57 -12.85
N ALA A 527 17.49 -42.15 -11.72
CA ALA A 527 18.77 -41.80 -11.10
C ALA A 527 19.95 -41.95 -12.06
N ALA A 528 19.93 -42.97 -12.91
CA ALA A 528 20.96 -43.19 -13.92
C ALA A 528 21.05 -42.01 -14.91
N THR A 529 19.91 -41.47 -15.35
CA THR A 529 19.84 -40.30 -16.23
C THR A 529 20.42 -39.06 -15.56
N ILE A 530 19.97 -38.76 -14.34
CA ILE A 530 20.41 -37.58 -13.57
C ILE A 530 21.92 -37.65 -13.30
N ASN A 531 22.39 -38.76 -12.74
CA ASN A 531 23.78 -38.91 -12.30
C ASN A 531 24.76 -38.99 -13.47
N THR A 532 24.32 -39.48 -14.63
CA THR A 532 25.15 -39.43 -15.86
C THR A 532 25.29 -37.99 -16.35
N ALA A 533 24.21 -37.20 -16.28
CA ALA A 533 24.18 -35.84 -16.78
C ALA A 533 24.97 -34.87 -15.88
N LEU A 534 24.83 -34.96 -14.55
CA LEU A 534 25.52 -34.10 -13.57
C LEU A 534 27.01 -34.41 -13.35
N THR A 535 27.60 -35.34 -14.12
CA THR A 535 28.94 -35.95 -13.94
C THR A 535 29.01 -36.93 -12.77
N GLY A 536 29.34 -38.21 -13.05
CA GLY A 536 29.01 -39.37 -12.21
C GLY A 536 29.44 -39.40 -10.74
N THR A 537 30.18 -38.44 -10.21
CA THR A 537 30.35 -38.27 -8.75
C THR A 537 29.27 -37.38 -8.14
N VAL A 538 28.84 -36.32 -8.83
CA VAL A 538 27.73 -35.45 -8.43
C VAL A 538 26.40 -36.11 -8.81
N GLY A 539 25.41 -36.04 -7.93
CA GLY A 539 24.10 -36.62 -8.22
C GLY A 539 23.19 -36.73 -7.02
N ILE A 540 22.08 -37.43 -7.20
CA ILE A 540 21.11 -37.70 -6.13
C ILE A 540 21.57 -38.85 -5.24
N SER A 541 20.89 -39.06 -4.11
CA SER A 541 21.15 -40.19 -3.20
C SER A 541 21.17 -41.52 -3.95
N ALA A 542 22.14 -42.39 -3.63
CA ALA A 542 22.22 -43.72 -4.23
C ALA A 542 21.06 -44.64 -3.79
N ALA A 543 20.28 -44.24 -2.78
CA ALA A 543 19.07 -44.91 -2.35
C ALA A 543 17.82 -44.43 -3.12
N LEU A 544 17.90 -43.34 -3.90
CA LEU A 544 16.79 -42.81 -4.68
C LEU A 544 16.82 -43.37 -6.11
N ALA A 545 15.75 -44.07 -6.54
CA ALA A 545 15.69 -44.72 -7.85
C ALA A 545 15.33 -43.76 -9.00
N SER A 546 14.46 -42.79 -8.73
CA SER A 546 14.00 -41.79 -9.71
C SER A 546 13.35 -40.60 -9.02
N VAL A 547 13.29 -39.46 -9.70
CA VAL A 547 12.47 -38.31 -9.34
C VAL A 547 11.20 -38.34 -10.17
N ALA A 548 10.04 -38.55 -9.53
CA ALA A 548 8.77 -38.66 -10.25
C ALA A 548 8.32 -37.31 -10.82
N ALA A 549 7.32 -37.32 -11.71
CA ALA A 549 6.67 -36.10 -12.18
C ALA A 549 6.05 -35.33 -10.99
N GLY A 550 6.21 -34.00 -10.98
CA GLY A 550 5.74 -33.15 -9.88
C GLY A 550 6.53 -33.36 -8.58
N LYS A 551 7.84 -33.66 -8.69
CA LYS A 551 8.73 -33.85 -7.52
C LYS A 551 10.01 -33.06 -7.65
N THR A 552 10.61 -32.76 -6.51
CA THR A 552 11.98 -32.25 -6.37
C THR A 552 12.87 -33.30 -5.70
N ALA A 553 14.19 -33.17 -5.81
CA ALA A 553 15.15 -33.93 -5.01
C ALA A 553 16.45 -33.16 -4.81
N LEU A 554 17.23 -33.54 -3.79
CA LEU A 554 18.52 -32.91 -3.49
C LEU A 554 19.66 -33.53 -4.32
N VAL A 555 20.57 -32.68 -4.81
CA VAL A 555 21.81 -33.05 -5.48
C VAL A 555 22.99 -32.86 -4.52
N TYR A 556 23.89 -33.84 -4.49
CA TYR A 556 25.06 -33.85 -3.63
C TYR A 556 26.35 -33.93 -4.45
N ALA A 557 27.46 -33.45 -3.88
CA ALA A 557 28.79 -33.53 -4.50
C ALA A 557 29.33 -34.97 -4.66
N THR A 558 28.78 -35.93 -3.91
CA THR A 558 29.12 -37.36 -4.01
C THR A 558 27.84 -38.20 -3.98
N GLN A 559 27.81 -39.36 -4.62
CA GLN A 559 26.68 -40.28 -4.45
C GLN A 559 26.90 -41.17 -3.21
N SER A 560 25.92 -41.21 -2.31
CA SER A 560 25.94 -42.07 -1.13
C SER A 560 24.55 -42.60 -0.83
N ALA A 561 24.47 -43.88 -0.44
CA ALA A 561 23.21 -44.48 0.04
C ALA A 561 22.84 -43.99 1.45
N LEU A 562 23.75 -43.25 2.10
CA LEU A 562 23.49 -42.61 3.37
C LEU A 562 22.72 -41.29 3.19
N PHE A 563 22.80 -40.65 2.03
CA PHE A 563 22.19 -39.33 1.83
C PHE A 563 20.66 -39.42 1.73
N SER A 564 20.01 -38.31 2.09
CA SER A 564 18.55 -38.23 2.13
C SER A 564 17.91 -38.49 0.76
N THR A 565 16.77 -39.19 0.80
CA THR A 565 15.88 -39.44 -0.34
C THR A 565 14.61 -38.58 -0.27
N VAL A 566 14.62 -37.54 0.55
CA VAL A 566 13.51 -36.58 0.67
C VAL A 566 13.25 -35.91 -0.66
N GLN A 567 11.97 -35.69 -0.94
CA GLN A 567 11.45 -35.11 -2.17
C GLN A 567 10.20 -34.30 -1.81
N ASP A 568 10.07 -33.11 -2.38
CA ASP A 568 8.85 -32.33 -2.27
C ASP A 568 7.84 -32.81 -3.30
N THR A 569 6.57 -32.56 -3.01
CA THR A 569 5.47 -32.67 -3.96
C THR A 569 5.16 -31.29 -4.47
N ILE A 570 5.26 -31.07 -5.78
CA ILE A 570 5.01 -29.78 -6.41
C ILE A 570 3.85 -29.89 -7.40
N THR A 571 2.86 -29.02 -7.26
CA THR A 571 1.72 -28.89 -8.18
C THR A 571 1.45 -27.43 -8.51
N ASN A 572 0.86 -27.17 -9.69
CA ASN A 572 0.49 -25.83 -10.14
C ASN A 572 1.64 -24.80 -10.14
N ILE A 573 2.86 -25.26 -10.42
CA ILE A 573 4.04 -24.44 -10.65
C ILE A 573 4.36 -24.37 -12.15
N GLN A 574 4.67 -23.18 -12.65
CA GLN A 574 5.05 -22.96 -14.05
C GLN A 574 6.50 -22.49 -14.18
N ASN A 575 7.04 -21.80 -13.18
CA ASN A 575 8.37 -21.23 -13.26
C ASN A 575 9.27 -21.82 -12.17
N VAL A 576 10.57 -21.85 -12.45
CA VAL A 576 11.57 -22.37 -11.51
C VAL A 576 12.74 -21.41 -11.46
N THR A 577 13.14 -21.04 -10.25
CA THR A 577 14.46 -20.46 -9.99
C THR A 577 15.27 -21.48 -9.23
N GLY A 578 16.33 -21.97 -9.87
CA GLY A 578 17.31 -22.89 -9.32
C GLY A 578 18.21 -22.24 -8.26
N THR A 579 19.30 -22.93 -7.95
CA THR A 579 20.17 -22.67 -6.82
C THR A 579 21.50 -22.06 -7.26
N THR A 580 22.51 -22.11 -6.38
CA THR A 580 23.86 -21.65 -6.69
C THR A 580 24.82 -22.77 -7.07
N GLY A 581 24.34 -24.02 -7.17
CA GLY A 581 25.16 -25.11 -7.69
C GLY A 581 24.38 -25.97 -8.68
N ALA A 582 24.96 -27.12 -9.03
CA ALA A 582 24.54 -27.86 -10.22
C ALA A 582 23.11 -28.41 -10.12
N ASP A 583 22.22 -27.85 -10.94
CA ASP A 583 20.81 -28.23 -10.97
C ASP A 583 20.42 -29.09 -12.17
N TYR A 584 19.39 -29.91 -12.02
CA TYR A 584 18.75 -30.64 -13.10
C TYR A 584 17.27 -30.26 -13.16
N ILE A 585 16.90 -29.38 -14.10
CA ILE A 585 15.56 -28.80 -14.18
C ILE A 585 14.88 -29.28 -15.46
N VAL A 586 13.70 -29.88 -15.30
CA VAL A 586 12.80 -30.23 -16.40
C VAL A 586 11.52 -29.45 -16.24
N GLY A 587 11.21 -28.62 -17.24
CA GLY A 587 9.95 -27.90 -17.36
C GLY A 587 8.79 -28.81 -17.79
N SER A 588 7.64 -28.18 -17.95
CA SER A 588 6.34 -28.78 -18.17
C SER A 588 5.96 -28.79 -19.66
N ALA A 589 4.65 -28.78 -19.96
CA ALA A 589 4.13 -28.51 -21.30
C ALA A 589 3.62 -27.06 -21.48
N ALA A 590 3.62 -26.27 -20.41
CA ALA A 590 3.27 -24.86 -20.42
C ALA A 590 4.51 -24.01 -20.73
N ALA A 591 4.33 -22.76 -21.16
CA ALA A 591 5.44 -21.83 -21.31
C ALA A 591 6.07 -21.53 -19.94
N ASN A 592 7.28 -22.03 -19.71
CA ASN A 592 7.99 -21.92 -18.45
C ASN A 592 9.03 -20.81 -18.49
N VAL A 593 9.21 -20.09 -17.39
CA VAL A 593 10.40 -19.27 -17.14
C VAL A 593 11.30 -20.02 -16.17
N ILE A 594 12.48 -20.43 -16.65
CA ILE A 594 13.44 -21.23 -15.87
C ILE A 594 14.74 -20.46 -15.73
N THR A 595 15.13 -20.16 -14.49
CA THR A 595 16.46 -19.63 -14.19
C THR A 595 17.26 -20.75 -13.54
N GLY A 596 18.36 -21.20 -14.15
CA GLY A 596 19.24 -22.23 -13.56
C GLY A 596 19.91 -21.74 -12.28
N GLY A 597 20.39 -20.50 -12.31
CA GLY A 597 21.15 -19.91 -11.23
C GLY A 597 22.65 -20.01 -11.51
N ALA A 598 23.47 -20.15 -10.47
CA ALA A 598 24.90 -20.36 -10.66
C ALA A 598 25.22 -21.86 -10.60
N GLY A 599 26.33 -22.27 -11.21
CA GLY A 599 26.70 -23.69 -11.26
C GLY A 599 26.61 -24.24 -12.68
N VAL A 600 26.81 -25.55 -12.82
CA VAL A 600 26.70 -26.24 -14.11
C VAL A 600 25.33 -26.89 -14.16
N ASP A 601 24.40 -26.24 -14.82
CA ASP A 601 23.00 -26.65 -14.80
C ASP A 601 22.63 -27.48 -16.03
N ILE A 602 21.66 -28.36 -15.88
CA ILE A 602 21.04 -29.11 -16.96
C ILE A 602 19.58 -28.70 -17.01
N ILE A 603 19.21 -27.98 -18.06
CA ILE A 603 17.87 -27.44 -18.21
C ILE A 603 17.23 -28.03 -19.46
N ASN A 604 16.09 -28.67 -19.27
CA ASN A 604 15.19 -29.06 -20.34
C ASN A 604 13.92 -28.22 -20.20
N GLY A 605 13.65 -27.33 -21.15
CA GLY A 605 12.44 -26.49 -21.12
C GLY A 605 11.15 -27.30 -21.07
N GLY A 606 11.18 -28.51 -21.63
CA GLY A 606 9.97 -29.29 -21.86
C GLY A 606 9.29 -28.84 -23.14
N ALA A 607 7.99 -29.05 -23.24
CA ALA A 607 7.21 -28.52 -24.35
C ALA A 607 6.63 -27.17 -23.96
N GLY A 608 6.39 -26.28 -24.93
CA GLY A 608 5.91 -24.94 -24.62
C GLY A 608 6.68 -23.93 -25.45
N ALA A 609 6.54 -22.65 -25.13
CA ALA A 609 7.48 -21.64 -25.59
C ALA A 609 8.21 -21.15 -24.35
N ASP A 610 9.34 -21.79 -24.05
CA ASP A 610 10.01 -21.63 -22.77
C ASP A 610 11.01 -20.47 -22.81
N THR A 611 11.19 -19.79 -21.69
CA THR A 611 12.25 -18.79 -21.50
C THR A 611 13.25 -19.31 -20.48
N ILE A 612 14.44 -19.64 -20.96
CA ILE A 612 15.53 -20.08 -20.09
C ILE A 612 16.44 -18.89 -19.83
N VAL A 613 16.53 -18.47 -18.57
CA VAL A 613 17.33 -17.32 -18.12
C VAL A 613 18.66 -17.81 -17.59
N LEU A 614 19.73 -17.43 -18.30
CA LEU A 614 21.10 -17.68 -17.89
C LEU A 614 21.58 -16.66 -16.88
N HIS A 615 22.41 -17.13 -15.94
CA HIS A 615 23.18 -16.29 -15.02
C HIS A 615 24.59 -16.07 -15.58
N THR A 616 25.20 -14.92 -15.34
CA THR A 616 26.58 -14.63 -15.79
C THR A 616 27.60 -15.03 -14.71
N GLY A 617 28.65 -15.76 -15.09
CA GLY A 617 29.68 -16.25 -14.15
C GLY A 617 30.61 -17.31 -14.74
N ALA A 618 31.88 -17.36 -14.29
CA ALA A 618 32.94 -18.18 -14.90
C ALA A 618 32.78 -19.72 -14.72
N ALA A 619 31.75 -20.18 -14.00
CA ALA A 619 31.48 -21.58 -13.71
C ALA A 619 30.16 -22.10 -14.34
N ASN A 620 29.57 -21.37 -15.28
CA ASN A 620 28.20 -21.60 -15.79
C ASN A 620 28.22 -22.39 -17.11
N ASN A 621 28.74 -23.61 -17.08
CA ASN A 621 28.78 -24.50 -18.25
C ASN A 621 27.43 -25.22 -18.46
N ASP A 622 26.35 -24.45 -18.57
CA ASP A 622 24.99 -25.00 -18.60
C ASP A 622 24.72 -25.80 -19.88
N THR A 623 24.03 -26.93 -19.71
CA THR A 623 23.50 -27.75 -20.81
C THR A 623 22.02 -27.51 -20.95
N ILE A 624 21.63 -26.87 -22.05
CA ILE A 624 20.23 -26.56 -22.34
C ILE A 624 19.70 -27.41 -23.47
N THR A 625 18.53 -28.02 -23.24
CA THR A 625 17.76 -28.74 -24.25
C THR A 625 16.46 -28.00 -24.53
N PHE A 626 16.32 -27.56 -25.79
CA PHE A 626 15.07 -27.03 -26.34
C PHE A 626 14.31 -28.17 -27.03
N VAL A 627 13.04 -28.36 -26.68
CA VAL A 627 12.20 -29.41 -27.27
C VAL A 627 11.14 -28.79 -28.19
N ALA A 628 10.82 -27.49 -28.01
CA ALA A 628 9.91 -26.76 -28.87
C ALA A 628 10.65 -25.76 -29.78
N ALA A 629 9.98 -25.39 -30.87
CA ALA A 629 10.56 -24.54 -31.90
C ALA A 629 10.52 -23.04 -31.55
N ASP A 630 9.75 -22.66 -30.53
CA ASP A 630 9.52 -21.27 -30.12
C ASP A 630 10.23 -20.91 -28.79
N ASP A 631 11.14 -21.77 -28.32
CA ASP A 631 11.89 -21.53 -27.09
C ASP A 631 12.85 -20.33 -27.22
N LEU A 632 13.01 -19.61 -26.12
CA LEU A 632 13.81 -18.40 -25.98
C LEU A 632 14.90 -18.58 -24.93
N LEU A 633 16.12 -18.13 -25.26
CA LEU A 633 17.22 -18.01 -24.31
C LEU A 633 17.36 -16.54 -23.89
N GLY A 634 17.12 -16.25 -22.60
CA GLY A 634 17.34 -14.95 -21.99
C GLY A 634 18.69 -14.90 -21.25
N LEU A 635 19.37 -13.76 -21.30
CA LEU A 635 20.58 -13.50 -20.50
C LEU A 635 20.24 -12.44 -19.45
N SER A 636 20.31 -12.78 -18.16
CA SER A 636 20.10 -11.82 -17.08
C SER A 636 21.44 -11.28 -16.55
N ALA A 637 21.46 -9.99 -16.19
CA ALA A 637 22.61 -9.23 -15.67
C ALA A 637 23.76 -8.93 -16.66
N ILE A 638 23.67 -7.80 -17.38
CA ILE A 638 24.82 -7.12 -18.01
C ILE A 638 25.19 -5.87 -17.20
N ALA A 639 25.68 -6.07 -15.98
CA ALA A 639 26.30 -4.99 -15.20
C ALA A 639 27.83 -5.09 -15.32
N ASN A 640 28.36 -4.78 -16.51
CA ASN A 640 29.79 -4.72 -16.86
C ASN A 640 30.61 -6.03 -16.65
N ASP A 641 31.45 -6.35 -17.63
CA ASP A 641 32.39 -7.49 -17.67
C ASP A 641 31.80 -8.89 -17.93
N LEU A 642 31.37 -9.10 -19.19
CA LEU A 642 31.50 -10.41 -19.80
C LEU A 642 32.98 -10.66 -20.12
N VAL A 643 33.72 -11.26 -19.18
CA VAL A 643 35.02 -11.89 -19.50
C VAL A 643 34.71 -13.22 -20.18
N VAL A 644 34.64 -13.21 -21.52
CA VAL A 644 34.58 -14.43 -22.33
C VAL A 644 35.90 -15.18 -22.17
N GLY A 645 35.92 -16.18 -21.30
CA GLY A 645 37.11 -16.99 -20.99
C GLY A 645 36.85 -18.47 -20.75
N THR A 646 35.60 -18.89 -20.56
CA THR A 646 35.18 -20.29 -20.56
C THR A 646 33.97 -20.43 -21.48
N ALA A 647 34.02 -21.41 -22.38
CA ALA A 647 33.10 -21.54 -23.50
C ALA A 647 31.70 -21.96 -23.02
N LEU A 648 30.68 -21.16 -23.36
CA LEU A 648 29.29 -21.60 -23.44
C LEU A 648 29.23 -22.73 -24.47
N THR A 649 29.03 -23.96 -24.02
CA THR A 649 28.96 -25.13 -24.90
C THR A 649 27.49 -25.42 -25.21
N ILE A 650 26.93 -24.71 -26.19
CA ILE A 650 25.62 -25.00 -26.78
C ILE A 650 25.74 -26.29 -27.62
N GLN A 651 25.92 -27.44 -26.98
CA GLN A 651 26.40 -28.67 -27.66
C GLN A 651 25.31 -29.45 -28.41
N THR A 652 24.05 -29.01 -28.44
CA THR A 652 22.95 -29.81 -29.06
C THR A 652 21.94 -29.03 -29.91
N VAL A 653 22.10 -27.72 -30.13
CA VAL A 653 21.12 -26.95 -30.95
C VAL A 653 21.34 -27.12 -32.46
N ALA A 654 22.54 -27.51 -32.92
CA ALA A 654 22.84 -27.55 -34.35
C ALA A 654 22.14 -28.68 -35.15
N ALA A 655 21.53 -29.67 -34.50
CA ALA A 655 20.88 -30.78 -35.21
C ALA A 655 19.35 -30.64 -35.35
N ASN A 656 18.72 -29.70 -34.65
CA ASN A 656 17.26 -29.49 -34.66
C ASN A 656 16.84 -28.02 -34.77
N ALA A 657 17.75 -27.12 -35.19
CA ALA A 657 17.42 -25.73 -35.49
C ALA A 657 16.46 -25.66 -36.71
N SER A 658 15.17 -25.76 -36.44
CA SER A 658 14.10 -25.30 -37.30
C SER A 658 14.13 -23.76 -37.34
N ALA A 659 13.67 -23.16 -38.44
CA ALA A 659 13.70 -21.72 -38.73
C ALA A 659 12.97 -20.79 -37.73
N ALA A 660 12.51 -21.30 -36.57
CA ALA A 660 11.78 -20.57 -35.54
C ALA A 660 12.58 -20.31 -34.24
N ASN A 661 13.69 -21.01 -33.99
CA ASN A 661 14.48 -20.80 -32.77
C ASN A 661 15.21 -19.45 -32.83
N ARG A 662 14.97 -18.55 -31.87
CA ARG A 662 15.59 -17.21 -31.81
C ARG A 662 16.61 -17.11 -30.68
N VAL A 663 17.90 -17.09 -31.03
CA VAL A 663 18.94 -16.59 -30.11
C VAL A 663 18.99 -15.07 -30.25
N ILE A 664 18.46 -14.33 -29.27
CA ILE A 664 18.62 -12.88 -29.23
C ILE A 664 19.97 -12.58 -28.57
N VAL A 665 21.01 -12.39 -29.39
CA VAL A 665 22.24 -11.73 -28.93
C VAL A 665 22.02 -10.23 -29.04
N ASP A 666 21.85 -9.54 -27.93
CA ASP A 666 21.63 -8.09 -27.93
C ASP A 666 22.92 -7.29 -28.22
N THR A 667 22.77 -6.27 -29.07
CA THR A 667 23.70 -5.31 -29.69
C THR A 667 24.97 -5.82 -30.41
N ILE A 668 25.01 -5.56 -31.73
CA ILE A 668 26.18 -5.65 -32.63
C ILE A 668 27.41 -4.86 -32.11
N ALA A 669 27.21 -3.88 -31.22
CA ALA A 669 28.32 -3.13 -30.61
C ALA A 669 29.31 -4.00 -29.83
N ASN A 670 28.90 -5.18 -29.35
CA ASN A 670 29.74 -6.13 -28.61
C ASN A 670 30.48 -7.14 -29.49
N LEU A 671 30.29 -7.13 -30.82
CA LEU A 671 31.08 -7.93 -31.76
C LEU A 671 32.40 -7.24 -32.17
N GLY A 672 32.56 -5.94 -31.88
CA GLY A 672 33.65 -5.13 -32.42
C GLY A 672 34.67 -4.61 -31.40
N ALA A 673 34.47 -4.78 -30.10
CA ALA A 673 35.33 -4.16 -29.09
C ALA A 673 35.93 -5.19 -28.13
N ALA A 674 37.26 -5.28 -28.16
CA ALA A 674 38.14 -6.07 -27.30
C ALA A 674 38.33 -7.56 -27.65
N GLY A 675 39.11 -7.81 -28.71
CA GLY A 675 40.04 -8.95 -28.71
C GLY A 675 39.44 -10.35 -28.84
N VAL A 676 38.16 -10.49 -29.18
CA VAL A 676 37.60 -11.77 -29.62
C VAL A 676 38.25 -12.10 -30.97
N THR A 677 39.23 -13.00 -30.95
CA THR A 677 39.54 -13.78 -32.15
C THR A 677 38.33 -14.66 -32.36
N ILE A 678 37.45 -14.28 -33.29
CA ILE A 678 36.42 -15.21 -33.76
C ILE A 678 37.21 -16.37 -34.36
N GLY A 679 37.28 -17.48 -33.62
CA GLY A 679 37.88 -18.71 -34.11
C GLY A 679 37.25 -19.08 -35.45
N ASP A 680 38.04 -19.73 -36.30
CA ASP A 680 37.68 -20.18 -37.64
C ASP A 680 36.18 -20.55 -37.78
N GLN A 681 35.40 -19.68 -38.43
CA GLN A 681 33.99 -19.91 -38.77
C GLN A 681 33.83 -20.68 -40.09
N SER A 682 34.87 -21.38 -40.57
CA SER A 682 34.74 -22.30 -41.71
C SER A 682 33.61 -23.33 -41.54
N ALA A 683 33.15 -23.57 -40.32
CA ALA A 683 32.00 -24.43 -40.02
C ALA A 683 30.61 -23.80 -40.29
N TYR A 684 30.49 -22.47 -40.41
CA TYR A 684 29.22 -21.74 -40.58
C TYR A 684 29.15 -20.89 -41.86
N ALA A 685 30.17 -20.99 -42.73
CA ALA A 685 30.30 -20.24 -43.98
C ALA A 685 29.16 -20.45 -44.99
N ASN A 686 28.26 -21.42 -44.75
CA ASN A 686 27.15 -21.75 -45.64
C ASN A 686 25.79 -21.17 -45.19
N ASP A 687 25.69 -20.59 -43.98
CA ASP A 687 24.39 -20.37 -43.34
C ASP A 687 23.96 -18.89 -43.23
N ILE A 688 24.89 -17.92 -43.34
CA ILE A 688 24.56 -16.48 -43.20
C ILE A 688 25.17 -15.65 -44.33
N HIS A 689 24.31 -15.20 -45.26
CA HIS A 689 24.69 -14.39 -46.42
C HIS A 689 24.22 -12.93 -46.37
N TYR A 690 23.35 -12.56 -45.42
CA TYR A 690 22.81 -11.20 -45.32
C TYR A 690 22.87 -10.65 -43.90
N ALA A 691 23.14 -9.35 -43.77
CA ALA A 691 23.14 -8.61 -42.50
C ALA A 691 22.49 -7.24 -42.68
N ILE A 692 21.86 -6.70 -41.63
CA ILE A 692 21.22 -5.38 -41.66
C ILE A 692 21.81 -4.52 -40.54
N ALA A 693 22.36 -3.36 -40.90
CA ALA A 693 22.81 -2.37 -39.93
C ALA A 693 21.58 -1.61 -39.38
N SER A 694 21.35 -1.70 -38.08
CA SER A 694 20.14 -1.15 -37.44
C SER A 694 20.12 0.38 -37.35
N ASP A 695 21.28 1.02 -37.44
CA ASP A 695 21.47 2.48 -37.35
C ASP A 695 21.22 3.20 -38.69
N THR A 696 21.64 2.57 -39.78
CA THR A 696 21.60 3.10 -41.14
C THR A 696 20.54 2.42 -41.99
N GLY A 697 20.02 1.28 -41.53
CA GLY A 697 19.13 0.42 -42.29
C GLY A 697 19.80 -0.31 -43.45
N ALA A 698 21.13 -0.23 -43.58
CA ALA A 698 21.84 -0.79 -44.72
C ALA A 698 21.81 -2.33 -44.71
N VAL A 699 21.42 -2.92 -45.83
CA VAL A 699 21.44 -4.37 -46.07
C VAL A 699 22.74 -4.73 -46.75
N PHE A 700 23.47 -5.66 -46.18
CA PHE A 700 24.73 -6.18 -46.70
C PHE A 700 24.51 -7.61 -47.17
N TYR A 701 25.11 -7.94 -48.31
CA TYR A 701 25.20 -9.30 -48.83
C TYR A 701 26.66 -9.71 -48.86
N ASP A 702 26.93 -10.92 -48.39
CA ASP A 702 28.21 -11.58 -48.52
C ASP A 702 28.06 -12.92 -49.23
N ALA A 703 28.74 -13.05 -50.36
CA ALA A 703 28.59 -14.19 -51.25
C ALA A 703 29.23 -15.47 -50.69
N ASP A 704 30.25 -15.36 -49.83
CA ASP A 704 30.99 -16.49 -49.28
C ASP A 704 30.77 -16.73 -47.78
N GLY A 705 29.93 -15.89 -47.14
CA GLY A 705 29.50 -16.03 -45.75
C GLY A 705 30.62 -15.86 -44.72
N ASN A 706 31.80 -15.39 -45.14
CA ASN A 706 33.01 -15.30 -44.32
C ASN A 706 33.21 -13.87 -43.75
N TRP A 707 32.43 -12.89 -44.17
CA TRP A 707 32.35 -11.51 -43.69
C TRP A 707 33.69 -10.75 -43.63
N THR A 708 34.71 -11.27 -44.30
CA THR A 708 36.10 -10.78 -44.24
C THR A 708 36.54 -10.11 -45.55
N ALA A 709 35.92 -10.44 -46.67
CA ALA A 709 36.13 -9.79 -47.97
C ALA A 709 34.86 -9.94 -48.85
N GLY A 710 34.59 -8.99 -49.76
CA GLY A 710 33.50 -9.15 -50.74
C GLY A 710 32.09 -8.74 -50.27
N VAL A 711 31.95 -8.22 -49.05
CA VAL A 711 30.68 -7.70 -48.53
C VAL A 711 30.23 -6.46 -49.31
N ILE A 712 29.04 -6.52 -49.89
CA ILE A 712 28.46 -5.42 -50.69
C ILE A 712 27.15 -4.92 -50.06
N ALA A 713 26.99 -3.60 -50.00
CA ALA A 713 25.72 -3.00 -49.62
C ALA A 713 24.71 -3.16 -50.77
N VAL A 714 23.63 -3.89 -50.52
CA VAL A 714 22.60 -4.25 -51.51
C VAL A 714 21.31 -3.46 -51.34
N GLY A 715 21.16 -2.70 -50.25
CA GLY A 715 19.99 -1.84 -50.06
C GLY A 715 20.01 -1.05 -48.76
N THR A 716 18.98 -0.25 -48.55
CA THR A 716 18.67 0.36 -47.25
C THR A 716 17.19 0.17 -46.96
N ILE A 717 16.86 -0.12 -45.71
CA ILE A 717 15.50 -0.30 -45.21
C ILE A 717 15.28 0.75 -44.11
N THR A 718 14.13 1.40 -44.08
CA THR A 718 13.87 2.37 -43.01
C THR A 718 13.84 1.65 -41.66
N PRO A 719 14.43 2.21 -40.58
CA PRO A 719 14.53 1.55 -39.28
C PRO A 719 13.20 1.03 -38.72
N ALA A 720 12.08 1.69 -39.05
CA ALA A 720 10.73 1.27 -38.67
C ALA A 720 10.25 -0.03 -39.34
N ALA A 721 10.90 -0.48 -40.42
CA ALA A 721 10.56 -1.70 -41.17
C ALA A 721 11.50 -2.88 -40.87
N ALA A 722 12.60 -2.67 -40.15
CA ALA A 722 13.58 -3.72 -39.86
C ALA A 722 13.01 -4.86 -39.00
N GLY A 723 12.02 -4.56 -38.14
CA GLY A 723 11.33 -5.54 -37.29
C GLY A 723 10.27 -6.39 -38.00
N ALA A 724 10.00 -6.17 -39.29
CA ALA A 724 8.94 -6.85 -40.05
C ALA A 724 9.45 -7.74 -41.19
N LEU A 725 10.77 -7.96 -41.29
CA LEU A 725 11.38 -8.73 -42.37
C LEU A 725 11.37 -10.22 -42.05
N THR A 726 10.84 -10.99 -43.00
CA THR A 726 10.84 -12.46 -43.00
C THR A 726 11.52 -12.97 -44.26
N VAL A 727 11.91 -14.24 -44.29
CA VAL A 727 12.45 -14.90 -45.50
C VAL A 727 11.53 -14.78 -46.73
N ALA A 728 10.22 -14.61 -46.54
CA ALA A 728 9.26 -14.40 -47.63
C ALA A 728 9.40 -13.04 -48.35
N ASN A 729 10.18 -12.11 -47.78
CA ASN A 729 10.42 -10.79 -48.35
C ASN A 729 11.64 -10.74 -49.28
N PHE A 730 12.36 -11.85 -49.46
CA PHE A 730 13.54 -11.94 -50.31
C PHE A 730 13.29 -12.95 -51.45
N ILE A 731 13.47 -12.52 -52.70
CA ILE A 731 13.48 -13.40 -53.87
C ILE A 731 14.92 -13.47 -54.38
N VAL A 732 15.48 -14.68 -54.44
CA VAL A 732 16.72 -14.94 -55.17
C VAL A 732 16.35 -14.99 -56.66
N VAL A 733 16.88 -14.05 -57.45
CA VAL A 733 16.71 -14.02 -58.92
C VAL A 733 17.94 -14.60 -59.58
#